data_AF-A0A8H8V651-F1
#
_entry.id   AF-A0A8H8V651-F1
#
_cell.length_a   1.000
_cell.length_b   1.000
_cell.length_c   1.000
_cell.angle_alpha   90.00
_cell.angle_beta   90.00
_cell.angle_gamma   90.00
#
_symmetry.space_group_name_H-M   'P 1'
#
loop_
_entity.id
_entity.type
_entity.pdbx_description
1 polymer ?
#
loop_
_entity_poly.entity_id
_entity_poly.type
_entity_poly.pdbx_seq_one_letter_code
_entity_poly.pdbx_strand_id
1 'polypeptide(L)'
;MKPFGKVGIEDKKGGARPMSKKKIAPENRADITNKHECLLRDLLWGTFQDDDKHTMTKIDLSQYAGVLEKSGYRRSNLLHTLVWELTGDRDPYQDDQDRPDSEVYDEGVPEANVTKRALELVEYLVVLNAGLMCQYDDSRSVPLELFATSYPTILFGIIDMLPSDIDLEVMLRKCNTTSTTHTTGDNICQLKKLNGCLRDSCLNSDVKNSLEPHKSDCIHPMINTSQLRTKIAHIKETIQKFLVSSGNKPNIPQDTFIHVMLGKESFDTAVMRNDQTQLRSFKTILEFFPTAETSVLNQPDSKGYNPLQKAITLFKEGALNYELLYRTIKILVKYQPDSIYFKTKDHREESLGRTAYTLLKEMRPAIGKRAEPFWRKTENLLKKTCIRDRDPRDPHGEKINKIEYLYSDIRSERQIRFDLGHETSTIIDEDYVDFLREKAAMQFESILECVKLPFRTRPVARDSEDPPQYEDRVNRYKTVDPYISVFDWLKRDGMVRKIFAIEVDDLGNEPLKSTLTPHSNFAIRDCLRNNFKSQAVVAETRSTQTIPERDRKGMGIEIWDWRKLDICSDTVREAAPGVRNSRDEADCKEYIPAFESKLRKRNAALEVEVFLEPSPKGKVAIIDDGVILADDGVQGIVRGSSFDFSRQPYFGERSRHGTHMVSSLREVCPMAELYIGRLDDTRSTDGQRFTVKSAIQALEWATKWEVDIISMSWSFKLDNSSCTREEGLAFKNAIDNAVAQGIILFGAMPDKGPIAEDIKRRYPVGLDNVIRITAAAKSGERLKFNQTDVPELLFPGDEVEIGSEESVKITGSSVATALAAGFAALTILCIKLQAAGMLDRSVQAAGTIPRAIETDLSTRLRALRTPGGIRTIFRNVSPKLVNSKDSFVQPHTALPDDIKAGLQGREEAIKFFLNRIV
;
A
#
# COMPACT_ATOMS: atom_id res chain seq x y z
N MET A 1 -55.27 -27.61 51.90
CA MET A 1 -55.15 -27.12 53.29
C MET A 1 -54.96 -25.61 53.25
N LYS A 2 -55.62 -24.94 54.19
CA LYS A 2 -55.76 -23.49 54.40
C LYS A 2 -54.46 -22.83 54.95
N PRO A 3 -54.43 -21.49 55.14
CA PRO A 3 -53.27 -20.59 54.97
C PRO A 3 -52.57 -20.20 56.29
N PHE A 4 -51.49 -19.43 56.20
CA PHE A 4 -50.92 -18.60 57.29
C PHE A 4 -50.34 -17.31 56.66
N GLY A 5 -50.62 -16.08 57.08
CA GLY A 5 -51.36 -15.57 58.23
C GLY A 5 -50.44 -14.96 59.30
N LYS A 6 -50.18 -13.63 59.18
CA LYS A 6 -49.88 -12.59 60.19
C LYS A 6 -48.79 -12.84 61.26
N VAL A 7 -47.97 -11.82 61.54
CA VAL A 7 -47.96 -11.06 62.82
C VAL A 7 -47.24 -9.72 62.57
N GLY A 8 -47.84 -8.60 62.98
CA GLY A 8 -47.16 -7.30 63.15
C GLY A 8 -46.89 -7.03 64.62
N ILE A 9 -46.12 -5.99 64.94
CA ILE A 9 -46.19 -5.23 66.20
C ILE A 9 -45.61 -3.82 65.94
N GLU A 10 -46.34 -2.85 66.47
CA GLU A 10 -46.12 -1.41 66.52
C GLU A 10 -44.89 -1.05 67.37
N ASP A 11 -44.24 0.09 67.13
CA ASP A 11 -44.39 1.20 68.08
C ASP A 11 -43.79 2.54 67.62
N LYS A 12 -44.47 3.61 68.07
CA LYS A 12 -44.27 5.02 67.75
C LYS A 12 -43.17 5.64 68.64
N LYS A 13 -42.40 6.61 68.11
CA LYS A 13 -42.41 8.06 68.49
C LYS A 13 -41.07 8.78 68.25
N GLY A 14 -41.20 9.97 67.65
CA GLY A 14 -40.35 11.17 67.86
C GLY A 14 -39.06 11.21 67.06
N GLY A 15 -38.71 12.24 66.29
CA GLY A 15 -39.28 13.56 66.04
C GLY A 15 -38.15 14.45 65.51
N ALA A 16 -38.33 15.10 64.36
CA ALA A 16 -37.62 16.32 63.97
C ALA A 16 -38.22 16.84 62.64
N ARG A 17 -38.58 18.12 62.63
CA ARG A 17 -39.13 18.85 61.47
C ARG A 17 -38.17 18.83 60.27
N PRO A 18 -38.63 18.61 59.02
CA PRO A 18 -37.87 18.99 57.85
C PRO A 18 -38.02 20.50 57.63
N MET A 19 -36.89 21.21 57.63
CA MET A 19 -36.84 22.61 57.21
C MET A 19 -37.33 22.75 55.77
N SER A 20 -38.10 23.82 55.55
CA SER A 20 -38.68 24.23 54.28
C SER A 20 -37.62 24.33 53.16
N LYS A 21 -37.68 23.42 52.18
CA LYS A 21 -37.16 23.73 50.85
C LYS A 21 -38.13 24.74 50.21
N LYS A 22 -37.67 25.98 49.99
CA LYS A 22 -38.39 26.97 49.18
C LYS A 22 -38.76 26.31 47.84
N LYS A 23 -40.06 26.15 47.58
CA LYS A 23 -40.58 25.84 46.24
C LYS A 23 -40.26 27.05 45.34
N ILE A 24 -39.27 26.91 44.47
CA ILE A 24 -39.10 27.79 43.32
C ILE A 24 -40.28 27.46 42.39
N ALA A 25 -41.03 28.48 41.96
CA ALA A 25 -42.14 28.30 41.03
C ALA A 25 -41.61 27.67 39.71
N PRO A 26 -42.35 26.75 39.06
CA PRO A 26 -41.94 26.26 37.76
C PRO A 26 -41.95 27.43 36.78
N GLU A 27 -40.76 27.84 36.32
CA GLU A 27 -40.65 28.80 35.21
C GLU A 27 -41.45 28.25 34.01
N ASN A 28 -42.25 29.12 33.39
CA ASN A 28 -43.04 28.76 32.22
C ASN A 28 -42.08 28.38 31.09
N ARG A 29 -42.27 27.22 30.45
CA ARG A 29 -41.41 26.77 29.34
C ARG A 29 -41.41 27.73 28.16
N ALA A 30 -42.51 28.46 27.95
CA ALA A 30 -42.58 29.53 26.95
C ALA A 30 -41.63 30.70 27.27
N ASP A 31 -41.50 31.06 28.55
CA ASP A 31 -40.57 32.11 29.00
C ASP A 31 -39.10 31.69 28.76
N ILE A 32 -38.79 30.40 28.89
CA ILE A 32 -37.46 29.86 28.56
C ILE A 32 -37.20 29.92 27.04
N THR A 33 -38.18 29.58 26.20
CA THR A 33 -38.04 29.72 24.73
C THR A 33 -37.79 31.18 24.33
N ASN A 34 -38.56 32.12 24.86
CA ASN A 34 -38.36 33.55 24.58
C ASN A 34 -36.96 34.01 25.00
N LYS A 35 -36.43 33.51 26.13
CA LYS A 35 -35.05 33.78 26.55
C LYS A 35 -34.02 33.16 25.60
N HIS A 36 -34.28 31.99 25.01
CA HIS A 36 -33.44 31.41 23.97
C HIS A 36 -33.43 32.30 22.72
N GLU A 37 -34.59 32.73 22.23
CA GLU A 37 -34.71 33.60 21.05
C GLU A 37 -34.00 34.95 21.25
N CYS A 38 -34.22 35.62 22.38
CA CYS A 38 -33.54 36.88 22.69
C CYS A 38 -32.01 36.71 22.71
N LEU A 39 -31.51 35.65 23.36
CA LEU A 39 -30.07 35.37 23.41
C LEU A 39 -29.50 35.14 22.01
N LEU A 40 -30.18 34.34 21.17
CA LEU A 40 -29.74 34.05 19.81
C LEU A 40 -29.72 35.31 18.95
N ARG A 41 -30.73 36.17 19.07
CA ARG A 41 -30.80 37.43 18.36
C ARG A 41 -29.62 38.34 18.68
N ASP A 42 -29.31 38.49 19.98
CA ASP A 42 -28.19 39.31 20.43
C ASP A 42 -26.84 38.76 19.93
N LEU A 43 -26.67 37.43 19.94
CA LEU A 43 -25.42 36.78 19.53
C LEU A 43 -25.19 36.77 18.01
N LEU A 44 -26.26 36.55 17.23
CA LEU A 44 -26.15 36.38 15.78
C LEU A 44 -26.27 37.71 15.02
N TRP A 45 -27.23 38.55 15.41
CA TRP A 45 -27.55 39.81 14.72
C TRP A 45 -27.11 41.08 15.47
N GLY A 46 -26.47 40.95 16.64
CA GLY A 46 -25.90 42.09 17.36
C GLY A 46 -24.83 42.85 16.57
N THR A 47 -24.82 44.18 16.71
CA THR A 47 -23.81 45.10 16.17
C THR A 47 -22.54 45.09 17.02
N PHE A 48 -21.77 44.00 16.93
CA PHE A 48 -20.41 43.98 17.48
C PHE A 48 -19.47 44.75 16.54
N GLN A 49 -18.68 45.70 17.07
CA GLN A 49 -17.69 46.44 16.28
C GLN A 49 -16.64 45.47 15.71
N ASP A 50 -16.43 45.48 14.39
CA ASP A 50 -15.56 44.55 13.64
C ASP A 50 -14.08 44.54 14.08
N ASP A 51 -13.63 45.52 14.85
CA ASP A 51 -12.23 45.63 15.31
C ASP A 51 -11.89 44.72 16.50
N ASP A 52 -12.90 44.12 17.12
CA ASP A 52 -12.72 43.25 18.28
C ASP A 52 -12.77 41.77 17.84
N LYS A 53 -11.60 41.11 17.79
CA LYS A 53 -11.45 39.65 17.66
C LYS A 53 -12.04 38.92 18.89
N HIS A 54 -13.35 39.04 19.12
CA HIS A 54 -14.07 38.34 20.16
C HIS A 54 -14.54 37.00 19.60
N THR A 55 -13.71 35.97 19.82
CA THR A 55 -14.15 34.58 19.75
C THR A 55 -15.28 34.38 20.78
N MET A 56 -16.30 33.56 20.48
CA MET A 56 -17.40 33.23 21.41
C MET A 56 -16.93 32.81 22.82
N THR A 57 -15.68 32.36 22.96
CA THR A 57 -15.00 32.07 24.24
C THR A 57 -14.83 33.27 25.18
N LYS A 58 -15.00 34.52 24.71
CA LYS A 58 -15.01 35.74 25.52
C LYS A 58 -16.40 36.18 25.98
N ILE A 59 -17.46 35.61 25.42
CA ILE A 59 -18.82 35.90 25.88
C ILE A 59 -19.03 35.11 27.17
N ASP A 60 -19.20 35.83 28.27
CA ASP A 60 -19.48 35.20 29.56
C ASP A 60 -20.91 34.63 29.53
N LEU A 61 -21.02 33.40 29.02
CA LEU A 61 -22.26 32.64 29.00
C LEU A 61 -22.63 32.07 30.38
N SER A 62 -21.78 32.25 31.41
CA SER A 62 -22.11 31.83 32.78
C SER A 62 -23.32 32.58 33.34
N GLN A 63 -23.54 33.82 32.90
CA GLN A 63 -24.73 34.60 33.23
C GLN A 63 -26.02 33.98 32.65
N TYR A 64 -25.90 33.12 31.63
CA TYR A 64 -27.01 32.42 30.98
C TYR A 64 -27.04 30.91 31.30
N ALA A 65 -26.22 30.42 32.24
CA ALA A 65 -26.19 28.99 32.60
C ALA A 65 -27.59 28.44 32.96
N GLY A 66 -28.40 29.26 33.63
CA GLY A 66 -29.79 28.94 33.98
C GLY A 66 -30.76 28.88 32.80
N VAL A 67 -30.35 29.29 31.60
CA VAL A 67 -31.11 29.26 30.34
C VAL A 67 -30.55 28.17 29.40
N LEU A 68 -29.23 27.96 29.38
CA LEU A 68 -28.56 26.98 28.51
C LEU A 68 -28.93 25.52 28.84
N GLU A 69 -29.13 25.20 30.11
CA GLU A 69 -29.43 23.84 30.57
C GLU A 69 -30.93 23.54 30.66
N LYS A 70 -31.79 24.56 30.55
CA LYS A 70 -33.24 24.40 30.66
C LYS A 70 -33.87 24.15 29.30
N SER A 71 -34.89 23.30 29.28
CA SER A 71 -35.70 23.06 28.09
C SER A 71 -36.84 24.07 28.00
N GLY A 72 -36.98 24.67 26.82
CA GLY A 72 -38.08 25.54 26.46
C GLY A 72 -39.37 24.77 26.18
N TYR A 73 -40.26 25.43 25.45
CA TYR A 73 -41.50 24.86 24.96
C TYR A 73 -41.28 23.53 24.23
N ARG A 74 -42.17 22.56 24.43
CA ARG A 74 -42.04 21.20 23.88
C ARG A 74 -40.72 20.50 24.20
N ARG A 75 -40.05 20.87 25.30
CA ARG A 75 -38.71 20.38 25.67
C ARG A 75 -37.63 20.69 24.63
N SER A 76 -37.82 21.70 23.79
CA SER A 76 -36.77 22.19 22.91
C SER A 76 -35.59 22.71 23.72
N ASN A 77 -34.38 22.59 23.19
CA ASN A 77 -33.20 23.21 23.76
C ASN A 77 -32.73 24.35 22.85
N LEU A 78 -31.73 25.11 23.28
CA LEU A 78 -31.22 26.26 22.53
C LEU A 78 -30.82 25.93 21.08
N LEU A 79 -30.34 24.71 20.80
CA LEU A 79 -29.96 24.30 19.45
C LEU A 79 -31.16 24.05 18.53
N HIS A 80 -32.31 23.64 19.08
CA HIS A 80 -33.56 23.58 18.30
C HIS A 80 -34.00 24.99 17.91
N THR A 81 -34.06 25.90 18.89
CA THR A 81 -34.43 27.30 18.66
C THR A 81 -33.47 27.98 17.68
N LEU A 82 -32.18 27.67 17.74
CA LEU A 82 -31.19 28.17 16.78
C LEU A 82 -31.53 27.77 15.34
N VAL A 83 -31.92 26.52 15.09
CA VAL A 83 -32.31 26.11 13.73
C VAL A 83 -33.54 26.90 13.29
N TRP A 84 -34.57 27.03 14.14
CA TRP A 84 -35.79 27.78 13.81
C TRP A 84 -35.52 29.25 13.48
N GLU A 85 -34.64 29.91 14.24
CA GLU A 85 -34.22 31.29 13.98
C GLU A 85 -33.46 31.41 12.66
N LEU A 86 -32.59 30.45 12.35
CA LEU A 86 -31.85 30.47 11.09
C LEU A 86 -32.78 30.23 9.88
N THR A 87 -33.68 29.25 9.95
CA THR A 87 -34.60 28.92 8.84
C THR A 87 -35.70 29.96 8.65
N GLY A 88 -35.96 30.82 9.65
CA GLY A 88 -37.11 31.72 9.65
C GLY A 88 -38.45 31.02 9.89
N ASP A 89 -38.44 29.69 10.05
CA ASP A 89 -39.59 28.88 10.47
C ASP A 89 -39.72 28.97 11.99
N ARG A 90 -40.22 30.12 12.48
CA ARG A 90 -40.62 30.25 13.90
C ARG A 90 -41.70 29.24 14.24
N ASP A 91 -41.75 28.78 15.50
CA ASP A 91 -42.57 27.65 15.95
C ASP A 91 -43.94 27.60 15.23
N PRO A 92 -44.18 26.59 14.36
CA PRO A 92 -45.41 26.50 13.58
C PRO A 92 -46.67 26.29 14.45
N TYR A 93 -46.53 26.24 15.77
CA TYR A 93 -47.59 26.02 16.75
C TYR A 93 -47.70 27.13 17.82
N GLN A 94 -46.99 28.25 17.71
CA GLN A 94 -47.27 29.43 18.53
C GLN A 94 -48.53 30.14 18.02
N ASP A 95 -49.57 30.15 18.84
CA ASP A 95 -50.78 30.95 18.64
C ASP A 95 -50.39 32.44 18.58
N ASP A 96 -50.89 33.18 17.58
CA ASP A 96 -50.51 34.58 17.28
C ASP A 96 -50.72 35.56 18.46
N GLN A 97 -51.46 35.17 19.50
CA GLN A 97 -51.96 36.06 20.55
C GLN A 97 -50.97 36.37 21.69
N ASP A 98 -49.88 35.62 21.84
CA ASP A 98 -48.84 35.84 22.88
C ASP A 98 -47.54 36.44 22.33
N ARG A 99 -47.54 36.94 21.08
CA ARG A 99 -46.34 37.48 20.43
C ARG A 99 -46.02 38.91 20.90
N PRO A 100 -44.78 39.21 21.32
CA PRO A 100 -44.30 40.59 21.40
C PRO A 100 -44.20 41.17 19.97
N ASP A 101 -44.58 42.44 19.81
CA ASP A 101 -44.58 43.15 18.52
C ASP A 101 -43.27 42.94 17.75
N SER A 102 -43.39 42.47 16.50
CA SER A 102 -42.26 42.25 15.60
C SER A 102 -41.67 43.60 15.18
N GLU A 103 -40.62 44.05 15.85
CA GLU A 103 -39.72 45.05 15.30
C GLU A 103 -39.09 44.48 14.01
N VAL A 104 -39.31 45.19 12.90
CA VAL A 104 -38.67 44.91 11.61
C VAL A 104 -37.20 45.27 11.75
N TYR A 105 -36.31 44.27 11.78
CA TYR A 105 -34.88 44.50 11.95
C TYR A 105 -34.14 44.50 10.61
N ASP A 106 -33.14 45.37 10.56
CA ASP A 106 -32.37 45.82 9.40
C ASP A 106 -31.67 44.68 8.63
N GLU A 107 -31.79 44.70 7.30
CA GLU A 107 -31.27 43.73 6.31
C GLU A 107 -29.73 43.77 6.15
N GLY A 108 -29.00 44.31 7.13
CA GLY A 108 -27.60 44.74 6.97
C GLY A 108 -26.50 43.71 7.23
N VAL A 109 -26.78 42.56 7.87
CA VAL A 109 -25.74 41.55 8.20
C VAL A 109 -25.71 40.44 7.15
N PRO A 110 -24.58 40.20 6.45
CA PRO A 110 -24.48 39.13 5.47
C PRO A 110 -24.75 37.75 6.07
N GLU A 111 -25.55 36.92 5.40
CA GLU A 111 -25.92 35.55 5.81
C GLU A 111 -24.70 34.67 6.13
N ALA A 112 -23.58 34.86 5.42
CA ALA A 112 -22.32 34.16 5.66
C ALA A 112 -21.73 34.48 7.06
N ASN A 113 -21.89 35.72 7.55
CA ASN A 113 -21.42 36.12 8.87
C ASN A 113 -22.31 35.52 9.97
N VAL A 114 -23.63 35.48 9.74
CA VAL A 114 -24.59 34.83 10.66
C VAL A 114 -24.29 33.33 10.77
N THR A 115 -24.07 32.65 9.64
CA THR A 115 -23.74 31.22 9.61
C THR A 115 -22.42 30.92 10.34
N LYS A 116 -21.41 31.79 10.18
CA LYS A 116 -20.14 31.65 10.90
C LYS A 116 -20.31 31.83 12.41
N ARG A 117 -21.03 32.87 12.85
CA ARG A 117 -21.35 33.09 14.27
C ARG A 117 -22.14 31.93 14.86
N ALA A 118 -23.12 31.40 14.11
CA ALA A 118 -23.88 30.23 14.50
C ALA A 118 -22.99 28.99 14.67
N LEU A 119 -22.08 28.72 13.72
CA LEU A 119 -21.14 27.60 13.86
C LEU A 119 -20.27 27.74 15.12
N GLU A 120 -19.67 28.91 15.37
CA GLU A 120 -18.84 29.14 16.57
C GLU A 120 -19.64 28.94 17.88
N LEU A 121 -20.90 29.39 17.92
CA LEU A 121 -21.80 29.16 19.05
C LEU A 121 -22.10 27.68 19.25
N VAL A 122 -22.41 26.94 18.17
CA VAL A 122 -22.70 25.51 18.28
C VAL A 122 -21.45 24.76 18.73
N GLU A 123 -20.29 25.01 18.13
CA GLU A 123 -19.01 24.41 18.56
C GLU A 123 -18.77 24.62 20.06
N TYR A 124 -19.00 25.83 20.57
CA TYR A 124 -18.89 26.13 21.99
C TYR A 124 -19.87 25.31 22.86
N LEU A 125 -21.15 25.29 22.50
CA LEU A 125 -22.18 24.55 23.24
C LEU A 125 -21.94 23.04 23.24
N VAL A 126 -21.44 22.48 22.13
CA VAL A 126 -21.10 21.06 22.00
C VAL A 126 -19.92 20.68 22.90
N VAL A 127 -18.91 21.55 22.98
CA VAL A 127 -17.75 21.35 23.86
C VAL A 127 -18.14 21.43 25.34
N LEU A 128 -19.16 22.21 25.69
CA LEU A 128 -19.74 22.26 27.03
C LEU A 128 -20.60 21.03 27.32
N ASN A 129 -21.56 20.72 26.45
CA ASN A 129 -22.52 19.63 26.60
C ASN A 129 -22.92 19.05 25.24
N ALA A 130 -22.21 17.98 24.85
CA ALA A 130 -22.47 17.26 23.59
C ALA A 130 -23.89 16.67 23.50
N GLY A 131 -24.53 16.40 24.65
CA GLY A 131 -25.87 15.80 24.71
C GLY A 131 -26.96 16.68 24.10
N LEU A 132 -26.75 18.01 24.06
CA LEU A 132 -27.71 18.95 23.47
C LEU A 132 -27.98 18.66 21.98
N MET A 133 -26.97 18.17 21.25
CA MET A 133 -27.09 17.85 19.81
C MET A 133 -28.01 16.66 19.53
N CYS A 134 -28.12 15.74 20.48
CA CYS A 134 -28.77 14.44 20.29
C CYS A 134 -30.06 14.31 21.11
N GLN A 135 -30.50 15.39 21.75
CA GLN A 135 -31.70 15.42 22.57
C GLN A 135 -32.95 15.55 21.68
N TYR A 136 -33.94 14.69 21.91
CA TYR A 136 -35.26 14.80 21.31
C TYR A 136 -36.10 15.88 22.01
N ASP A 137 -36.81 16.69 21.22
CA ASP A 137 -37.95 17.46 21.70
C ASP A 137 -39.24 16.59 21.73
N ASP A 138 -40.36 17.18 22.15
CA ASP A 138 -41.66 16.50 22.18
C ASP A 138 -42.19 16.17 20.76
N SER A 139 -41.64 16.81 19.70
CA SER A 139 -41.94 16.50 18.29
C SER A 139 -41.08 15.37 17.70
N ARG A 140 -40.12 14.85 18.49
CA ARG A 140 -39.07 13.90 18.08
C ARG A 140 -38.07 14.47 17.07
N SER A 141 -37.96 15.79 16.98
CA SER A 141 -36.89 16.47 16.27
C SER A 141 -35.61 16.42 17.11
N VAL A 142 -34.47 16.41 16.42
CA VAL A 142 -33.13 16.40 17.05
C VAL A 142 -32.25 17.42 16.34
N PRO A 143 -31.49 18.28 17.06
CA PRO A 143 -30.70 19.34 16.42
C PRO A 143 -29.70 18.83 15.39
N LEU A 144 -29.06 17.69 15.65
CA LEU A 144 -28.11 17.09 14.70
C LEU A 144 -28.76 16.76 13.35
N GLU A 145 -30.00 16.23 13.34
CA GLU A 145 -30.76 15.95 12.11
C GLU A 145 -31.26 17.23 11.45
N LEU A 146 -31.71 18.19 12.24
CA LEU A 146 -32.16 19.51 11.75
C LEU A 146 -31.02 20.29 11.07
N PHE A 147 -29.80 20.26 11.62
CA PHE A 147 -28.63 20.82 10.95
C PHE A 147 -28.29 20.05 9.67
N ALA A 148 -28.45 18.73 9.64
CA ALA A 148 -28.23 17.94 8.44
C ALA A 148 -29.18 18.32 7.29
N THR A 149 -30.43 18.65 7.60
CA THR A 149 -31.43 19.05 6.60
C THR A 149 -31.32 20.50 6.18
N SER A 150 -31.14 21.41 7.14
CA SER A 150 -31.33 22.85 6.92
C SER A 150 -30.02 23.63 6.84
N TYR A 151 -28.98 23.22 7.58
CA TYR A 151 -27.66 23.88 7.59
C TYR A 151 -26.50 22.88 7.56
N PRO A 152 -26.30 22.15 6.44
CA PRO A 152 -25.25 21.13 6.35
C PRO A 152 -23.85 21.67 6.65
N THR A 153 -23.61 22.96 6.38
CA THR A 153 -22.36 23.66 6.70
C THR A 153 -22.04 23.65 8.19
N ILE A 154 -23.06 23.87 9.04
CA ILE A 154 -22.92 23.83 10.49
C ILE A 154 -22.66 22.39 10.94
N LEU A 155 -23.42 21.41 10.44
CA LEU A 155 -23.19 19.98 10.71
C LEU A 155 -21.74 19.58 10.38
N PHE A 156 -21.29 19.85 9.15
CA PHE A 156 -19.96 19.43 8.72
C PHE A 156 -18.85 20.17 9.48
N GLY A 157 -19.07 21.42 9.90
CA GLY A 157 -18.14 22.15 10.76
C GLY A 157 -17.99 21.52 12.15
N ILE A 158 -19.10 21.14 12.80
CA ILE A 158 -19.08 20.45 14.11
C ILE A 158 -18.30 19.13 14.03
N ILE A 159 -18.47 18.39 12.93
CA ILE A 159 -17.79 17.10 12.76
C ILE A 159 -16.30 17.29 12.42
N ASP A 160 -15.94 18.32 11.63
CA ASP A 160 -14.53 18.66 11.30
C ASP A 160 -13.73 19.10 12.53
N MET A 161 -14.43 19.59 13.57
CA MET A 161 -13.88 19.87 14.89
C MET A 161 -13.23 18.63 15.54
N LEU A 162 -13.65 17.42 15.15
CA LEU A 162 -13.24 16.16 15.76
C LEU A 162 -12.10 15.51 14.96
N PRO A 163 -10.84 15.54 15.44
CA PRO A 163 -9.74 14.90 14.74
C PRO A 163 -9.87 13.37 14.74
N SER A 164 -9.30 12.71 13.73
CA SER A 164 -9.09 11.25 13.77
C SER A 164 -8.19 10.88 14.96
N ASP A 165 -8.27 9.65 15.45
CA ASP A 165 -7.45 9.25 16.61
C ASP A 165 -5.95 9.32 16.27
N ILE A 166 -5.59 9.02 15.03
CA ILE A 166 -4.22 9.16 14.52
C ILE A 166 -3.79 10.63 14.49
N ASP A 167 -4.63 11.53 13.97
CA ASP A 167 -4.31 12.96 13.91
C ASP A 167 -4.19 13.55 15.31
N LEU A 168 -5.06 13.14 16.24
CA LEU A 168 -4.99 13.56 17.64
C LEU A 168 -3.68 13.12 18.29
N GLU A 169 -3.24 11.86 18.08
CA GLU A 169 -1.95 11.39 18.56
C GLU A 169 -0.78 12.19 17.97
N VAL A 170 -0.82 12.47 16.66
CA VAL A 170 0.20 13.28 15.99
C VAL A 170 0.23 14.70 16.56
N MET A 171 -0.93 15.31 16.79
CA MET A 171 -1.04 16.65 17.39
C MET A 171 -0.51 16.68 18.83
N LEU A 172 -0.73 15.63 19.62
CA LEU A 172 -0.34 15.56 21.04
C LEU A 172 1.15 15.26 21.27
N ARG A 173 1.90 14.82 20.26
CA ARG A 173 3.36 14.62 20.37
C ARG A 173 4.07 15.93 20.73
N LYS A 174 5.15 15.85 21.52
CA LYS A 174 5.96 17.02 21.92
C LYS A 174 6.38 17.82 20.69
N CYS A 175 6.22 19.14 20.76
CA CYS A 175 6.61 20.04 19.68
C CYS A 175 8.12 20.31 19.69
N ASN A 176 8.75 20.30 18.52
CA ASN A 176 10.17 20.59 18.35
C ASN A 176 10.48 22.10 18.24
N THR A 177 9.49 22.97 18.39
CA THR A 177 9.65 24.44 18.35
C THR A 177 10.38 24.93 19.60
N THR A 178 11.68 24.65 19.66
CA THR A 178 12.62 25.27 20.61
C THR A 178 13.32 26.43 19.92
N SER A 179 13.46 27.50 20.67
CA SER A 179 13.85 28.85 20.29
C SER A 179 14.96 28.98 19.23
N THR A 180 14.80 30.00 18.38
CA THR A 180 15.78 30.75 17.56
C THR A 180 15.80 30.54 16.03
N THR A 181 15.60 31.68 15.36
CA THR A 181 15.90 32.07 13.97
C THR A 181 14.93 31.70 12.85
N HIS A 182 14.62 32.72 12.06
CA HIS A 182 13.79 32.72 10.86
C HIS A 182 14.29 31.70 9.82
N THR A 183 13.40 30.81 9.33
CA THR A 183 13.00 30.69 7.91
C THR A 183 12.05 29.49 7.67
N THR A 184 11.07 29.73 6.77
CA THR A 184 10.17 28.81 6.03
C THR A 184 9.21 27.86 6.79
N GLY A 185 7.93 28.23 6.81
CA GLY A 185 6.76 27.36 6.53
C GLY A 185 6.28 26.35 7.58
N ASP A 186 7.17 25.52 8.16
CA ASP A 186 6.76 24.23 8.77
C ASP A 186 6.82 24.17 10.30
N ASN A 187 7.25 25.25 10.97
CA ASN A 187 7.40 25.29 12.43
C ASN A 187 6.15 25.81 13.18
N ILE A 188 4.94 25.51 12.71
CA ILE A 188 3.70 25.86 13.43
C ILE A 188 3.32 24.70 14.35
N CYS A 189 3.14 24.99 15.64
CA CYS A 189 2.64 24.04 16.63
C CYS A 189 1.34 23.36 16.15
N GLN A 190 1.33 22.03 16.04
CA GLN A 190 0.20 21.28 15.48
C GLN A 190 -1.10 21.44 16.27
N LEU A 191 -1.02 21.62 17.60
CA LEU A 191 -2.21 21.90 18.42
C LEU A 191 -2.88 23.25 18.11
N LYS A 192 -2.18 24.19 17.46
CA LYS A 192 -2.80 25.43 16.98
C LYS A 192 -3.79 25.19 15.83
N LYS A 193 -3.70 24.04 15.15
CA LYS A 193 -4.65 23.62 14.10
C LYS A 193 -5.97 23.07 14.66
N LEU A 194 -6.02 22.75 15.95
CA LEU A 194 -7.25 22.31 16.60
C LEU A 194 -8.26 23.47 16.68
N ASN A 195 -9.54 23.14 16.59
CA ASN A 195 -10.62 24.11 16.78
C ASN A 195 -10.45 24.91 18.09
N GLY A 196 -10.73 26.22 18.02
CA GLY A 196 -10.53 27.15 19.12
C GLY A 196 -11.33 26.81 20.37
N CYS A 197 -12.62 26.50 20.23
CA CYS A 197 -13.50 26.15 21.35
C CYS A 197 -12.99 24.91 22.10
N LEU A 198 -12.63 23.84 21.39
CA LEU A 198 -12.04 22.64 21.99
C LEU A 198 -10.73 22.94 22.70
N ARG A 199 -9.82 23.61 22.00
CA ARG A 199 -8.48 23.97 22.47
C ARG A 199 -8.53 24.81 23.74
N ASP A 200 -9.30 25.90 23.72
CA ASP A 200 -9.34 26.90 24.77
C ASP A 200 -10.06 26.35 26.02
N SER A 201 -11.04 25.46 25.85
CA SER A 201 -11.71 24.77 26.97
C SER A 201 -10.78 23.85 27.78
N CYS A 202 -9.67 23.42 27.18
CA CYS A 202 -8.70 22.50 27.76
C CYS A 202 -7.40 23.19 28.24
N LEU A 203 -7.37 24.52 28.32
CA LEU A 203 -6.22 25.24 28.89
C LEU A 203 -6.09 24.97 30.39
N ASN A 204 -4.84 24.82 30.85
CA ASN A 204 -4.52 24.67 32.26
C ASN A 204 -5.01 25.89 33.07
N SER A 205 -5.46 25.67 34.31
CA SER A 205 -6.04 26.69 35.20
C SER A 205 -5.15 27.92 35.35
N ASP A 206 -3.85 27.72 35.41
CA ASP A 206 -2.84 28.75 35.67
C ASP A 206 -2.64 29.68 34.45
N VAL A 207 -3.07 29.24 33.28
CA VAL A 207 -2.96 29.96 32.00
C VAL A 207 -4.22 30.79 31.71
N LYS A 208 -5.40 30.35 32.19
CA LYS A 208 -6.69 31.01 31.94
C LYS A 208 -6.73 32.49 32.39
N ASN A 209 -5.86 32.89 33.31
CA ASN A 209 -5.86 34.22 33.91
C ASN A 209 -4.64 35.08 33.57
N SER A 210 -3.65 34.61 32.80
CA SER A 210 -2.33 35.29 32.81
C SER A 210 -1.51 35.38 31.52
N LEU A 211 -1.90 34.85 30.36
CA LEU A 211 -1.25 35.17 29.08
C LEU A 211 -2.18 34.88 27.90
N GLU A 212 -2.16 35.71 26.84
CA GLU A 212 -2.82 35.40 25.57
C GLU A 212 -2.18 34.15 24.93
N PRO A 213 -2.85 32.98 24.91
CA PRO A 213 -2.25 31.73 24.48
C PRO A 213 -1.79 31.77 23.01
N HIS A 214 -2.44 32.61 22.20
CA HIS A 214 -2.19 32.79 20.78
C HIS A 214 -0.82 33.40 20.45
N LYS A 215 -0.19 34.12 21.41
CA LYS A 215 1.12 34.77 21.23
C LYS A 215 2.32 33.84 21.46
N SER A 216 2.11 32.69 22.09
CA SER A 216 3.18 31.69 22.33
C SER A 216 3.48 30.88 21.07
N ASP A 217 4.74 30.51 20.81
CA ASP A 217 5.11 29.67 19.66
C ASP A 217 4.60 28.23 19.77
N CYS A 218 4.42 27.74 21.01
CA CYS A 218 3.99 26.39 21.32
C CYS A 218 2.97 26.38 22.47
N ILE A 219 1.83 25.71 22.26
CA ILE A 219 0.75 25.61 23.25
C ILE A 219 0.65 24.23 23.93
N HIS A 220 1.50 23.25 23.56
CA HIS A 220 1.55 21.94 24.22
C HIS A 220 1.69 22.03 25.75
N PRO A 221 2.51 22.93 26.34
CA PRO A 221 2.62 23.06 27.79
C PRO A 221 1.38 23.67 28.46
N MET A 222 0.55 24.36 27.67
CA MET A 222 -0.60 25.13 28.15
C MET A 222 -1.89 24.31 28.14
N ILE A 223 -1.91 23.17 27.44
CA ILE A 223 -3.10 22.34 27.24
C ILE A 223 -3.06 21.11 28.17
N ASN A 224 -4.18 20.86 28.84
CA ASN A 224 -4.44 19.62 29.55
C ASN A 224 -4.79 18.51 28.53
N THR A 225 -3.82 17.67 28.20
CA THR A 225 -3.97 16.61 27.19
C THR A 225 -4.94 15.51 27.63
N SER A 226 -5.05 15.22 28.93
CA SER A 226 -6.01 14.27 29.46
C SER A 226 -7.44 14.77 29.28
N GLN A 227 -7.70 16.03 29.65
CA GLN A 227 -9.01 16.66 29.52
C GLN A 227 -9.44 16.73 28.04
N LEU A 228 -8.50 17.08 27.15
CA LEU A 228 -8.75 17.13 25.71
C LEU A 228 -9.16 15.76 25.15
N ARG A 229 -8.43 14.69 25.50
CA ARG A 229 -8.77 13.31 25.10
C ARG A 229 -10.16 12.92 25.59
N THR A 230 -10.46 13.16 26.87
CA THR A 230 -11.76 12.83 27.46
C THR A 230 -12.90 13.59 26.78
N LYS A 231 -12.73 14.89 26.51
CA LYS A 231 -13.74 15.71 25.82
C LYS A 231 -14.00 15.23 24.39
N ILE A 232 -12.95 15.01 23.59
CA ILE A 232 -13.10 14.51 22.21
C ILE A 232 -13.78 13.14 22.20
N ALA A 233 -13.33 12.23 23.07
CA ALA A 233 -13.93 10.89 23.19
C ALA A 233 -15.41 10.97 23.59
N HIS A 234 -15.76 11.83 24.55
CA HIS A 234 -17.14 12.00 24.99
C HIS A 234 -18.05 12.55 23.87
N ILE A 235 -17.58 13.53 23.09
CA ILE A 235 -18.35 14.07 21.95
C ILE A 235 -18.54 12.98 20.89
N LYS A 236 -17.47 12.27 20.51
CA LYS A 236 -17.54 11.15 19.54
C LYS A 236 -18.51 10.07 20.00
N GLU A 237 -18.41 9.64 21.26
CA GLU A 237 -19.27 8.61 21.84
C GLU A 237 -20.74 9.03 21.89
N THR A 238 -21.01 10.31 22.20
CA THR A 238 -22.38 10.85 22.21
C THR A 238 -23.01 10.82 20.82
N ILE A 239 -22.28 11.29 19.81
CA ILE A 239 -22.73 11.27 18.41
C ILE A 239 -22.90 9.81 17.94
N GLN A 240 -21.93 8.95 18.20
CA GLN A 240 -21.97 7.54 17.80
C GLN A 240 -23.19 6.81 18.39
N LYS A 241 -23.44 6.96 19.70
CA LYS A 241 -24.61 6.36 20.36
C LYS A 241 -25.91 6.83 19.71
N PHE A 242 -26.02 8.12 19.40
CA PHE A 242 -27.18 8.65 18.71
C PHE A 242 -27.36 8.01 17.33
N LEU A 243 -26.31 8.01 16.50
CA LEU A 243 -26.36 7.48 15.12
C LEU A 243 -26.78 6.00 15.08
N VAL A 244 -26.24 5.17 15.98
CA VAL A 244 -26.59 3.75 16.09
C VAL A 244 -28.03 3.57 16.60
N SER A 245 -28.47 4.40 17.56
CA SER A 245 -29.83 4.31 18.12
C SER A 245 -30.93 4.83 17.18
N SER A 246 -30.63 5.84 16.36
CA SER A 246 -31.56 6.44 15.40
C SER A 246 -31.92 5.44 14.27
N GLY A 247 -31.00 4.51 13.93
CA GLY A 247 -31.20 3.48 12.91
C GLY A 247 -32.03 2.25 13.32
N ASN A 248 -32.42 2.09 14.60
CA ASN A 248 -32.98 0.83 15.12
C ASN A 248 -34.43 0.96 15.65
N LYS A 249 -35.39 1.31 14.78
CA LYS A 249 -36.83 1.13 15.07
C LYS A 249 -37.40 -0.04 14.27
N PRO A 250 -37.77 -1.17 14.91
CA PRO A 250 -37.89 -2.47 14.24
C PRO A 250 -39.05 -2.65 13.25
N ASN A 251 -39.88 -1.65 12.89
CA ASN A 251 -41.12 -1.90 12.15
C ASN A 251 -41.57 -0.84 11.12
N ILE A 252 -40.78 0.18 10.79
CA ILE A 252 -41.13 1.17 9.73
C ILE A 252 -39.85 1.59 8.98
N PRO A 253 -39.79 1.51 7.63
CA PRO A 253 -38.68 2.11 6.87
C PRO A 253 -38.61 3.61 7.13
N GLN A 254 -37.54 4.07 7.76
CA GLN A 254 -37.27 5.49 8.02
C GLN A 254 -35.92 5.86 7.41
N ASP A 255 -35.82 7.12 6.99
CA ASP A 255 -34.58 7.67 6.46
C ASP A 255 -33.51 7.62 7.55
N THR A 256 -32.46 6.81 7.35
CA THR A 256 -31.31 6.81 8.28
C THR A 256 -30.62 8.17 8.24
N PHE A 257 -29.80 8.49 9.26
CA PHE A 257 -29.05 9.74 9.29
C PHE A 257 -28.23 9.98 8.01
N ILE A 258 -27.69 8.92 7.39
CA ILE A 258 -26.95 9.00 6.14
C ILE A 258 -27.87 9.44 4.98
N HIS A 259 -29.12 8.96 4.92
CA HIS A 259 -30.09 9.44 3.93
C HIS A 259 -30.42 10.92 4.10
N VAL A 260 -30.56 11.36 5.35
CA VAL A 260 -30.81 12.78 5.68
C VAL A 260 -29.67 13.66 5.17
N MET A 261 -28.42 13.24 5.40
CA MET A 261 -27.23 13.94 4.90
C MET A 261 -27.13 13.96 3.37
N LEU A 262 -27.76 13.02 2.68
CA LEU A 262 -27.82 12.93 1.22
C LEU A 262 -29.02 13.71 0.65
N GLY A 263 -29.41 14.81 1.29
CA GLY A 263 -30.33 15.80 0.74
C GLY A 263 -29.69 16.70 -0.31
N LYS A 264 -30.51 17.33 -1.15
CA LYS A 264 -30.06 18.29 -2.19
C LYS A 264 -29.28 19.46 -1.58
N GLU A 265 -29.67 19.91 -0.39
CA GLU A 265 -29.04 21.03 0.33
C GLU A 265 -27.57 20.76 0.64
N SER A 266 -27.18 19.49 0.85
CA SER A 266 -25.79 19.10 1.06
C SER A 266 -24.90 19.30 -0.17
N PHE A 267 -25.48 19.55 -1.35
CA PHE A 267 -24.76 19.71 -2.61
C PHE A 267 -25.10 21.01 -3.34
N ASP A 268 -25.79 21.97 -2.73
CA ASP A 268 -26.10 23.25 -3.37
C ASP A 268 -24.81 24.02 -3.75
N THR A 269 -24.83 24.63 -4.94
CA THR A 269 -23.74 25.47 -5.47
C THR A 269 -23.76 26.90 -4.95
N ALA A 270 -24.88 27.38 -4.40
CA ALA A 270 -25.05 28.75 -3.92
C ALA A 270 -24.33 29.02 -2.58
N VAL A 271 -24.02 27.97 -1.82
CA VAL A 271 -23.45 28.10 -0.48
C VAL A 271 -21.91 28.12 -0.55
N MET A 272 -21.28 29.13 0.03
CA MET A 272 -19.82 29.19 0.21
C MET A 272 -19.36 28.04 1.11
N ARG A 273 -18.72 27.01 0.53
CA ARG A 273 -18.35 25.76 1.25
C ARG A 273 -16.89 25.38 1.10
N ASN A 274 -16.38 24.70 2.11
CA ASN A 274 -15.13 23.96 2.05
C ASN A 274 -15.42 22.47 1.73
N ASP A 275 -15.40 22.12 0.44
CA ASP A 275 -15.64 20.76 -0.06
C ASP A 275 -14.73 19.71 0.61
N GLN A 276 -13.51 20.08 1.00
CA GLN A 276 -12.60 19.14 1.67
C GLN A 276 -13.07 18.82 3.09
N THR A 277 -13.51 19.83 3.84
CA THR A 277 -14.09 19.68 5.18
C THR A 277 -15.32 18.78 5.10
N GLN A 278 -16.26 19.05 4.19
CA GLN A 278 -17.46 18.23 4.03
C GLN A 278 -17.13 16.75 3.74
N LEU A 279 -16.17 16.48 2.85
CA LEU A 279 -15.75 15.10 2.53
C LEU A 279 -15.03 14.40 3.69
N ARG A 280 -14.27 15.13 4.52
CA ARG A 280 -13.64 14.58 5.73
C ARG A 280 -14.68 14.28 6.80
N SER A 281 -15.59 15.21 7.04
CA SER A 281 -16.68 15.04 7.99
C SER A 281 -17.62 13.90 7.60
N PHE A 282 -17.94 13.76 6.32
CA PHE A 282 -18.73 12.63 5.82
C PHE A 282 -18.05 11.28 6.09
N LYS A 283 -16.73 11.17 5.86
CA LYS A 283 -15.96 9.95 6.20
C LYS A 283 -15.96 9.67 7.69
N THR A 284 -15.76 10.71 8.51
CA THR A 284 -15.76 10.60 9.97
C THR A 284 -17.10 10.06 10.49
N ILE A 285 -18.21 10.49 9.89
CA ILE A 285 -19.55 9.97 10.23
C ILE A 285 -19.68 8.48 9.87
N LEU A 286 -19.18 8.06 8.70
CA LEU A 286 -19.19 6.64 8.33
C LEU A 286 -18.35 5.79 9.29
N GLU A 287 -17.24 6.32 9.80
CA GLU A 287 -16.39 5.66 10.80
C GLU A 287 -17.07 5.45 12.17
N PHE A 288 -18.15 6.17 12.47
CA PHE A 288 -18.91 5.93 13.70
C PHE A 288 -19.75 4.64 13.67
N PHE A 289 -20.01 4.08 12.48
CA PHE A 289 -20.76 2.82 12.36
C PHE A 289 -19.80 1.62 12.46
N PRO A 290 -20.04 0.65 13.35
CA PRO A 290 -19.21 -0.55 13.47
C PRO A 290 -19.14 -1.35 12.16
N THR A 291 -17.99 -1.95 11.85
CA THR A 291 -17.81 -2.80 10.65
C THR A 291 -18.69 -4.05 10.65
N ALA A 292 -19.16 -4.50 11.82
CA ALA A 292 -20.12 -5.59 11.94
C ALA A 292 -21.58 -5.16 11.68
N GLU A 293 -21.85 -3.84 11.72
CA GLU A 293 -23.16 -3.22 11.47
C GLU A 293 -23.26 -2.57 10.08
N THR A 294 -22.35 -2.91 9.15
CA THR A 294 -22.34 -2.48 7.74
C THR A 294 -23.69 -2.63 7.03
N SER A 295 -24.65 -3.34 7.60
CA SER A 295 -26.07 -3.24 7.22
C SER A 295 -26.59 -1.81 6.98
N VAL A 296 -26.09 -0.76 7.67
CA VAL A 296 -26.69 0.60 7.59
C VAL A 296 -26.65 1.22 6.18
N LEU A 297 -25.61 0.95 5.38
CA LEU A 297 -25.54 1.43 3.99
C LEU A 297 -26.33 0.55 3.00
N ASN A 298 -26.92 -0.53 3.49
CA ASN A 298 -27.88 -1.38 2.78
C ASN A 298 -29.30 -1.22 3.32
N GLN A 299 -29.53 -0.41 4.37
CA GLN A 299 -30.86 -0.15 4.90
C GLN A 299 -31.66 0.73 3.92
N PRO A 300 -32.88 0.34 3.54
CA PRO A 300 -33.72 1.17 2.70
C PRO A 300 -34.33 2.33 3.48
N ASP A 301 -34.40 3.49 2.84
CA ASP A 301 -35.18 4.65 3.29
C ASP A 301 -36.69 4.43 3.12
N SER A 302 -37.46 5.48 3.45
CA SER A 302 -38.92 5.49 3.26
C SER A 302 -39.39 5.22 1.82
N LYS A 303 -38.52 5.41 0.82
CA LYS A 303 -38.78 5.17 -0.61
C LYS A 303 -38.20 3.85 -1.10
N GLY A 304 -37.60 3.05 -0.22
CA GLY A 304 -37.00 1.76 -0.57
C GLY A 304 -35.59 1.83 -1.12
N TYR A 305 -34.94 3.01 -1.10
CA TYR A 305 -33.58 3.20 -1.60
C TYR A 305 -32.56 3.08 -0.48
N ASN A 306 -31.42 2.45 -0.73
CA ASN A 306 -30.27 2.57 0.17
C ASN A 306 -29.55 3.93 -0.02
N PRO A 307 -28.61 4.32 0.85
CA PRO A 307 -27.91 5.60 0.73
C PRO A 307 -27.21 5.82 -0.61
N LEU A 308 -26.63 4.76 -1.20
CA LEU A 308 -26.00 4.85 -2.52
C LEU A 308 -27.02 5.22 -3.61
N GLN A 309 -28.15 4.53 -3.64
CA GLN A 309 -29.23 4.80 -4.58
C GLN A 309 -29.82 6.20 -4.36
N LYS A 310 -30.03 6.60 -3.11
CA LYS A 310 -30.46 7.96 -2.75
C LYS A 310 -29.50 9.00 -3.35
N ALA A 311 -28.19 8.85 -3.16
CA ALA A 311 -27.20 9.76 -3.75
C ALA A 311 -27.26 9.78 -5.28
N ILE A 312 -27.50 8.63 -5.93
CA ILE A 312 -27.67 8.54 -7.39
C ILE A 312 -28.90 9.32 -7.85
N THR A 313 -30.01 9.30 -7.10
CA THR A 313 -31.23 10.04 -7.49
C THR A 313 -31.00 11.55 -7.62
N LEU A 314 -30.04 12.12 -6.89
CA LEU A 314 -29.71 13.55 -6.92
C LEU A 314 -29.17 14.02 -8.27
N PHE A 315 -28.73 13.13 -9.16
CA PHE A 315 -28.34 13.53 -10.51
C PHE A 315 -29.50 14.12 -11.35
N LYS A 316 -30.76 13.90 -10.94
CA LYS A 316 -31.94 14.56 -11.56
C LYS A 316 -32.10 16.01 -11.14
N GLU A 317 -31.56 16.38 -9.99
CA GLU A 317 -31.71 17.73 -9.43
C GLU A 317 -30.83 18.71 -10.19
N GLY A 318 -31.33 19.93 -10.40
CA GLY A 318 -30.57 21.03 -10.99
C GLY A 318 -29.69 21.74 -9.96
N ALA A 319 -28.72 22.51 -10.44
CA ALA A 319 -27.91 23.43 -9.63
C ALA A 319 -27.06 22.82 -8.49
N LEU A 320 -26.69 21.54 -8.59
CA LEU A 320 -25.82 20.88 -7.60
C LEU A 320 -24.32 20.92 -7.95
N ASN A 321 -23.48 20.81 -6.93
CA ASN A 321 -22.06 20.52 -7.01
C ASN A 321 -21.87 19.02 -7.29
N TYR A 322 -21.96 18.64 -8.56
CA TYR A 322 -21.88 17.24 -8.99
C TYR A 322 -20.50 16.59 -8.78
N GLU A 323 -19.41 17.36 -8.67
CA GLU A 323 -18.09 16.81 -8.32
C GLU A 323 -18.08 16.36 -6.85
N LEU A 324 -18.63 17.17 -5.95
CA LEU A 324 -18.80 16.80 -4.53
C LEU A 324 -19.74 15.60 -4.37
N LEU A 325 -20.84 15.56 -5.12
CA LEU A 325 -21.75 14.41 -5.17
C LEU A 325 -21.03 13.14 -5.62
N TYR A 326 -20.29 13.21 -6.75
CA TYR A 326 -19.51 12.08 -7.24
C TYR A 326 -18.47 11.59 -6.23
N ARG A 327 -17.75 12.50 -5.56
CA ARG A 327 -16.79 12.15 -4.52
C ARG A 327 -17.45 11.48 -3.32
N THR A 328 -18.66 11.91 -2.96
CA THR A 328 -19.47 11.29 -1.89
C THR A 328 -19.92 9.89 -2.28
N ILE A 329 -20.44 9.70 -3.50
CA ILE A 329 -20.77 8.38 -4.05
C ILE A 329 -19.55 7.45 -4.04
N LYS A 330 -18.38 7.98 -4.43
CA LYS A 330 -17.12 7.22 -4.38
C LYS A 330 -16.74 6.78 -2.97
N ILE A 331 -17.04 7.58 -1.95
CA ILE A 331 -16.81 7.21 -0.54
C ILE A 331 -17.78 6.10 -0.13
N LEU A 332 -19.07 6.22 -0.46
CA LEU A 332 -20.09 5.18 -0.16
C LEU A 332 -19.71 3.83 -0.75
N VAL A 333 -19.39 3.79 -2.05
CA VAL A 333 -18.99 2.55 -2.75
C VAL A 333 -17.67 1.98 -2.19
N LYS A 334 -16.73 2.83 -1.75
CA LYS A 334 -15.48 2.38 -1.15
C LYS A 334 -15.70 1.76 0.23
N TYR A 335 -16.58 2.35 1.03
CA TYR A 335 -16.88 1.87 2.39
C TYR A 335 -17.67 0.57 2.35
N GLN A 336 -18.57 0.42 1.37
CA GLN A 336 -19.42 -0.76 1.24
C GLN A 336 -19.73 -1.11 -0.23
N PRO A 337 -18.86 -1.93 -0.86
CA PRO A 337 -18.97 -2.25 -2.29
C PRO A 337 -20.22 -3.05 -2.69
N ASP A 338 -20.72 -3.94 -1.82
CA ASP A 338 -21.89 -4.78 -2.05
C ASP A 338 -23.20 -3.97 -2.15
N SER A 339 -23.21 -2.74 -1.64
CA SER A 339 -24.35 -1.82 -1.73
C SER A 339 -24.77 -1.48 -3.17
N ILE A 340 -23.89 -1.70 -4.16
CA ILE A 340 -24.23 -1.54 -5.58
C ILE A 340 -25.26 -2.58 -6.05
N TYR A 341 -25.28 -3.75 -5.41
CA TYR A 341 -26.14 -4.89 -5.76
C TYR A 341 -27.48 -4.89 -5.04
N PHE A 342 -27.67 -3.99 -4.06
CA PHE A 342 -28.94 -3.85 -3.35
C PHE A 342 -30.09 -3.62 -4.35
N LYS A 343 -31.15 -4.43 -4.22
CA LYS A 343 -32.37 -4.33 -5.04
C LYS A 343 -33.48 -3.69 -4.23
N THR A 344 -34.11 -2.66 -4.81
CA THR A 344 -35.29 -2.04 -4.20
C THR A 344 -36.44 -3.04 -4.15
N LYS A 345 -37.11 -3.17 -3.01
CA LYS A 345 -38.37 -3.92 -2.90
C LYS A 345 -39.50 -3.02 -3.39
N ASP A 346 -39.86 -3.11 -4.66
CA ASP A 346 -41.04 -2.39 -5.15
C ASP A 346 -42.30 -3.15 -4.71
N HIS A 347 -43.18 -2.50 -3.94
CA HIS A 347 -44.42 -3.11 -3.45
C HIS A 347 -45.56 -3.03 -4.48
N ARG A 348 -45.35 -2.36 -5.63
CA ARG A 348 -46.43 -2.02 -6.57
C ARG A 348 -46.42 -2.78 -7.89
N GLU A 349 -45.33 -3.43 -8.28
CA GLU A 349 -45.25 -4.21 -9.52
C GLU A 349 -44.39 -5.47 -9.33
N GLU A 350 -44.74 -6.56 -10.02
CA GLU A 350 -43.94 -7.79 -10.18
C GLU A 350 -42.63 -7.56 -10.98
N SER A 351 -42.06 -6.36 -10.92
CA SER A 351 -40.83 -5.99 -11.61
C SER A 351 -39.60 -6.37 -10.78
N LEU A 352 -38.56 -6.89 -11.45
CA LEU A 352 -37.27 -7.13 -10.82
C LEU A 352 -36.75 -5.84 -10.19
N GLY A 353 -36.53 -5.84 -8.87
CA GLY A 353 -36.08 -4.66 -8.11
C GLY A 353 -34.85 -3.96 -8.73
N ARG A 354 -34.80 -2.63 -8.61
CA ARG A 354 -33.78 -1.79 -9.25
C ARG A 354 -32.50 -1.76 -8.42
N THR A 355 -31.35 -1.90 -9.08
CA THR A 355 -30.03 -1.72 -8.47
C THR A 355 -29.55 -0.28 -8.64
N ALA A 356 -28.45 0.08 -7.96
CA ALA A 356 -27.81 1.39 -8.15
C ALA A 356 -27.48 1.66 -9.64
N TYR A 357 -27.03 0.63 -10.36
CA TYR A 357 -26.66 0.76 -11.78
C TYR A 357 -27.88 0.88 -12.70
N THR A 358 -28.91 0.04 -12.54
CA THR A 358 -30.12 0.16 -13.38
C THR A 358 -30.80 1.50 -13.17
N LEU A 359 -30.91 1.95 -11.90
CA LEU A 359 -31.42 3.27 -11.55
C LEU A 359 -30.63 4.38 -12.26
N LEU A 360 -29.30 4.33 -12.22
CA LEU A 360 -28.44 5.32 -12.89
C LEU A 360 -28.67 5.35 -14.42
N LYS A 361 -28.89 4.19 -15.05
CA LYS A 361 -29.10 4.06 -16.51
C LYS A 361 -30.46 4.57 -16.95
N GLU A 362 -31.52 4.25 -16.22
CA GLU A 362 -32.87 4.78 -16.46
C GLU A 362 -32.91 6.31 -16.40
N MET A 363 -32.06 6.91 -15.56
CA MET A 363 -31.98 8.35 -15.39
C MET A 363 -31.35 9.10 -16.56
N ARG A 364 -30.64 8.40 -17.47
CA ARG A 364 -29.88 9.01 -18.57
C ARG A 364 -30.65 10.08 -19.37
N PRO A 365 -31.93 9.90 -19.75
CA PRO A 365 -32.67 10.91 -20.51
C PRO A 365 -32.89 12.22 -19.76
N ALA A 366 -32.86 12.20 -18.42
CA ALA A 366 -33.10 13.35 -17.55
C ALA A 366 -31.82 14.08 -17.10
N ILE A 367 -30.63 13.60 -17.51
CA ILE A 367 -29.35 14.17 -17.06
C ILE A 367 -29.03 15.46 -17.82
N GLY A 368 -28.90 16.56 -17.07
CA GLY A 368 -28.48 17.86 -17.62
C GLY A 368 -27.00 17.87 -18.04
N LYS A 369 -26.63 18.78 -18.95
CA LYS A 369 -25.26 18.90 -19.50
C LYS A 369 -24.17 19.06 -18.43
N ARG A 370 -24.46 19.72 -17.31
CA ARG A 370 -23.51 19.92 -16.19
C ARG A 370 -23.27 18.63 -15.39
N ALA A 371 -24.28 17.78 -15.27
CA ALA A 371 -24.24 16.52 -14.52
C ALA A 371 -23.57 15.39 -15.32
N GLU A 372 -23.72 15.39 -16.65
CA GLU A 372 -23.27 14.33 -17.57
C GLU A 372 -21.83 13.82 -17.33
N PRO A 373 -20.79 14.67 -17.13
CA PRO A 373 -19.43 14.16 -16.89
C PRO A 373 -19.32 13.35 -15.61
N PHE A 374 -19.99 13.76 -14.54
CA PHE A 374 -19.95 13.10 -13.23
C PHE A 374 -20.88 11.88 -13.18
N TRP A 375 -21.99 11.92 -13.92
CA TRP A 375 -22.83 10.77 -14.18
C TRP A 375 -22.02 9.67 -14.88
N ARG A 376 -21.25 9.99 -15.94
CA ARG A 376 -20.35 9.03 -16.60
C ARG A 376 -19.24 8.52 -15.69
N LYS A 377 -18.68 9.38 -14.82
CA LYS A 377 -17.71 8.94 -13.80
C LYS A 377 -18.34 7.95 -12.82
N THR A 378 -19.61 8.15 -12.45
CA THR A 378 -20.37 7.27 -11.55
C THR A 378 -20.70 5.95 -12.22
N GLU A 379 -21.16 5.96 -13.48
CA GLU A 379 -21.40 4.75 -14.28
C GLU A 379 -20.12 3.91 -14.34
N ASN A 380 -18.99 4.54 -14.68
CA ASN A 380 -17.69 3.86 -14.73
C ASN A 380 -17.23 3.35 -13.35
N LEU A 381 -17.56 4.05 -12.26
CA LEU A 381 -17.26 3.58 -10.90
C LEU A 381 -18.03 2.30 -10.59
N LEU A 382 -19.35 2.28 -10.81
CA LEU A 382 -20.19 1.11 -10.56
C LEU A 382 -19.80 -0.09 -11.42
N LYS A 383 -19.49 0.14 -12.72
CA LYS A 383 -18.94 -0.91 -13.61
C LYS A 383 -17.65 -1.50 -13.06
N LYS A 384 -16.70 -0.63 -12.67
CA LYS A 384 -15.41 -1.07 -12.13
C LYS A 384 -15.57 -1.87 -10.85
N THR A 385 -16.42 -1.41 -9.93
CA THR A 385 -16.68 -2.14 -8.68
C THR A 385 -17.28 -3.52 -8.97
N CYS A 386 -18.26 -3.60 -9.87
CA CYS A 386 -18.89 -4.87 -10.21
C CYS A 386 -17.95 -5.87 -10.89
N ILE A 387 -17.17 -5.41 -11.87
CA ILE A 387 -16.27 -6.28 -12.63
C ILE A 387 -15.11 -6.76 -11.76
N ARG A 388 -14.64 -5.92 -10.82
CA ARG A 388 -13.55 -6.24 -9.89
C ARG A 388 -13.92 -7.29 -8.84
N ASP A 389 -15.18 -7.34 -8.42
CA ASP A 389 -15.64 -8.26 -7.38
C ASP A 389 -15.57 -9.72 -7.87
N ARG A 390 -14.81 -10.59 -7.22
CA ARG A 390 -14.57 -11.97 -7.70
C ARG A 390 -15.78 -12.89 -7.48
N ASP A 391 -16.48 -12.75 -6.36
CA ASP A 391 -17.67 -13.52 -6.02
C ASP A 391 -18.77 -12.56 -5.56
N PRO A 392 -19.31 -11.75 -6.50
CA PRO A 392 -20.22 -10.69 -6.14
C PRO A 392 -21.49 -11.27 -5.52
N ARG A 393 -21.82 -10.75 -4.34
CA ARG A 393 -23.02 -11.13 -3.59
C ARG A 393 -23.81 -9.89 -3.24
N ASP A 394 -25.12 -10.06 -3.23
CA ASP A 394 -26.00 -9.01 -2.73
C ASP A 394 -25.92 -8.91 -1.19
N PRO A 395 -26.51 -7.88 -0.59
CA PRO A 395 -26.57 -7.71 0.86
C PRO A 395 -27.22 -8.85 1.64
N HIS A 396 -27.93 -9.76 0.97
CA HIS A 396 -28.56 -10.95 1.55
C HIS A 396 -27.72 -12.21 1.38
N GLY A 397 -26.58 -12.12 0.68
CA GLY A 397 -25.64 -13.23 0.43
C GLY A 397 -25.88 -13.98 -0.88
N GLU A 398 -26.86 -13.57 -1.68
CA GLU A 398 -27.20 -14.20 -2.96
C GLU A 398 -26.18 -13.85 -4.04
N LYS A 399 -25.80 -14.85 -4.85
CA LYS A 399 -24.77 -14.67 -5.87
C LYS A 399 -25.27 -13.82 -7.04
N ILE A 400 -24.46 -12.87 -7.48
CA ILE A 400 -24.78 -11.95 -8.57
C ILE A 400 -24.10 -12.38 -9.88
N ASN A 401 -24.87 -12.35 -10.98
CA ASN A 401 -24.30 -12.41 -12.31
C ASN A 401 -23.90 -11.00 -12.78
N LYS A 402 -22.62 -10.80 -13.11
CA LYS A 402 -22.08 -9.49 -13.52
C LYS A 402 -22.69 -8.95 -14.82
N ILE A 403 -22.92 -9.82 -15.81
CA ILE A 403 -23.49 -9.44 -17.11
C ILE A 403 -24.95 -9.03 -16.92
N GLU A 404 -25.72 -9.81 -16.16
CA GLU A 404 -27.10 -9.48 -15.81
C GLU A 404 -27.19 -8.15 -15.07
N TYR A 405 -26.29 -7.89 -14.11
CA TYR A 405 -26.25 -6.61 -13.42
C TYR A 405 -25.97 -5.42 -14.36
N LEU A 406 -25.08 -5.59 -15.34
CA LEU A 406 -24.63 -4.52 -16.24
C LEU A 406 -25.57 -4.25 -17.42
N TYR A 407 -26.34 -5.25 -17.86
CA TYR A 407 -27.17 -5.14 -19.06
C TYR A 407 -28.62 -5.54 -18.88
N SER A 408 -28.97 -6.05 -17.69
CA SER A 408 -30.32 -6.57 -17.37
C SER A 408 -30.78 -7.72 -18.27
N ASP A 409 -29.88 -8.24 -19.11
CA ASP A 409 -30.09 -9.38 -20.01
C ASP A 409 -28.80 -10.21 -20.05
N ILE A 410 -28.93 -11.49 -19.68
CA ILE A 410 -27.84 -12.49 -19.71
C ILE A 410 -27.41 -12.78 -21.16
N ARG A 411 -28.26 -12.51 -22.15
CA ARG A 411 -27.99 -12.72 -23.58
C ARG A 411 -27.21 -11.58 -24.23
N SER A 412 -26.78 -10.58 -23.47
CA SER A 412 -25.89 -9.55 -24.01
C SER A 412 -24.66 -10.21 -24.62
N GLU A 413 -24.40 -9.95 -25.90
CA GLU A 413 -23.21 -10.44 -26.62
C GLU A 413 -21.91 -9.79 -26.11
N ARG A 414 -22.00 -8.87 -25.13
CA ARG A 414 -20.86 -8.16 -24.58
C ARG A 414 -20.04 -9.03 -23.64
N GLN A 415 -18.77 -9.21 -23.99
CA GLN A 415 -17.82 -9.96 -23.19
C GLN A 415 -17.09 -9.06 -22.18
N ILE A 416 -17.02 -9.52 -20.94
CA ILE A 416 -16.19 -8.92 -19.87
C ILE A 416 -14.92 -9.74 -19.60
N ARG A 417 -14.75 -10.88 -20.26
CA ARG A 417 -13.57 -11.74 -20.21
C ARG A 417 -13.17 -12.08 -21.63
N PHE A 418 -11.86 -12.15 -21.87
CA PHE A 418 -11.31 -12.63 -23.13
C PHE A 418 -10.38 -13.80 -22.79
N ASP A 419 -10.71 -15.01 -23.23
CA ASP A 419 -10.03 -16.22 -22.83
C ASP A 419 -9.60 -17.03 -24.05
N LEU A 420 -8.30 -17.05 -24.30
CA LEU A 420 -7.66 -17.86 -25.35
C LEU A 420 -6.98 -19.11 -24.75
N GLY A 421 -7.11 -19.37 -23.45
CA GLY A 421 -6.39 -20.45 -22.74
C GLY A 421 -6.83 -21.86 -23.11
N HIS A 422 -8.03 -22.02 -23.69
CA HIS A 422 -8.55 -23.32 -24.12
C HIS A 422 -8.13 -23.72 -25.55
N GLU A 423 -7.50 -22.83 -26.30
CA GLU A 423 -7.06 -23.04 -27.69
C GLU A 423 -5.67 -23.68 -27.72
N THR A 424 -5.63 -24.97 -27.41
CA THR A 424 -4.37 -25.74 -27.30
C THR A 424 -3.81 -26.22 -28.66
N SER A 425 -4.55 -26.04 -29.76
CA SER A 425 -4.24 -26.65 -31.06
C SER A 425 -3.94 -25.66 -32.19
N THR A 426 -4.04 -24.35 -31.97
CA THR A 426 -3.86 -23.34 -33.01
C THR A 426 -2.68 -22.43 -32.71
N ILE A 427 -1.78 -22.30 -33.68
CA ILE A 427 -0.70 -21.32 -33.66
C ILE A 427 -1.38 -19.94 -33.59
N ILE A 428 -1.18 -19.21 -32.49
CA ILE A 428 -1.61 -17.81 -32.42
C ILE A 428 -0.53 -16.99 -33.12
N ASP A 429 -0.77 -16.68 -34.39
CA ASP A 429 0.02 -15.75 -35.20
C ASP A 429 -0.86 -14.55 -35.61
N GLU A 430 -0.28 -13.62 -36.38
CA GLU A 430 -1.00 -12.43 -36.86
C GLU A 430 -2.24 -12.81 -37.70
N ASP A 431 -2.11 -13.85 -38.54
CA ASP A 431 -3.19 -14.35 -39.39
C ASP A 431 -4.35 -14.93 -38.55
N TYR A 432 -4.05 -15.61 -37.44
CA TYR A 432 -5.05 -16.10 -36.49
C TYR A 432 -5.77 -14.95 -35.76
N VAL A 433 -5.03 -13.91 -35.36
CA VAL A 433 -5.61 -12.71 -34.73
C VAL A 433 -6.50 -11.97 -35.71
N ASP A 434 -6.10 -11.85 -36.97
CA ASP A 434 -6.92 -11.24 -38.02
C ASP A 434 -8.13 -12.10 -38.38
N PHE A 435 -8.00 -13.43 -38.38
CA PHE A 435 -9.15 -14.34 -38.48
C PHE A 435 -10.14 -14.14 -37.32
N LEU A 436 -9.67 -14.04 -36.08
CA LEU A 436 -10.53 -13.75 -34.92
C LEU A 436 -11.20 -12.38 -35.07
N ARG A 437 -10.46 -11.38 -35.54
CA ARG A 437 -10.99 -10.03 -35.81
C ARG A 437 -12.11 -10.04 -36.85
N GLU A 438 -11.96 -10.79 -37.93
CA GLU A 438 -12.91 -10.84 -39.04
C GLU A 438 -14.12 -11.74 -38.77
N LYS A 439 -13.93 -12.87 -38.07
CA LYS A 439 -14.96 -13.91 -37.93
C LYS A 439 -15.71 -13.90 -36.61
N ALA A 440 -15.13 -13.38 -35.53
CA ALA A 440 -15.64 -13.69 -34.21
C ALA A 440 -16.77 -12.77 -33.71
N ALA A 441 -17.11 -11.68 -34.41
CA ALA A 441 -18.15 -10.72 -34.04
C ALA A 441 -18.13 -10.31 -32.54
N MET A 442 -16.96 -10.38 -31.88
CA MET A 442 -16.86 -10.20 -30.43
C MET A 442 -17.04 -8.73 -30.08
N GLN A 443 -18.01 -8.42 -29.23
CA GLN A 443 -18.18 -7.09 -28.66
C GLN A 443 -17.63 -7.08 -27.24
N PHE A 444 -16.55 -6.35 -27.00
CA PHE A 444 -15.99 -6.21 -25.66
C PHE A 444 -16.63 -5.06 -24.89
N GLU A 445 -16.71 -5.21 -23.57
CA GLU A 445 -16.95 -4.05 -22.71
C GLU A 445 -15.66 -3.24 -22.52
N SER A 446 -15.81 -1.94 -22.28
CA SER A 446 -14.68 -1.02 -22.07
C SER A 446 -13.79 -1.38 -20.86
N ILE A 447 -14.27 -2.24 -19.97
CA ILE A 447 -13.56 -2.76 -18.80
C ILE A 447 -13.66 -4.29 -18.86
N LEU A 448 -12.51 -4.97 -18.88
CA LEU A 448 -12.42 -6.42 -18.81
C LEU A 448 -12.01 -6.88 -17.40
N GLU A 449 -12.63 -7.95 -16.93
CA GLU A 449 -12.27 -8.67 -15.73
C GLU A 449 -10.94 -9.40 -15.91
N CYS A 450 -10.82 -10.15 -17.00
CA CYS A 450 -9.66 -11.00 -17.26
C CYS A 450 -9.36 -11.09 -18.75
N VAL A 451 -8.08 -11.11 -19.09
CA VAL A 451 -7.55 -11.52 -20.39
C VAL A 451 -6.64 -12.72 -20.18
N LYS A 452 -6.99 -13.89 -20.71
CA LYS A 452 -6.17 -15.11 -20.65
C LYS A 452 -5.52 -15.39 -21.98
N LEU A 453 -4.21 -15.58 -21.96
CA LEU A 453 -3.39 -15.79 -23.15
C LEU A 453 -2.64 -17.13 -23.01
N PRO A 454 -2.67 -18.02 -24.02
CA PRO A 454 -1.96 -19.29 -23.99
C PRO A 454 -0.47 -19.12 -24.34
N PHE A 455 0.25 -20.22 -24.57
CA PHE A 455 1.67 -20.23 -24.91
C PHE A 455 1.94 -19.89 -26.39
N ARG A 456 3.17 -19.45 -26.71
CA ARG A 456 3.62 -19.13 -28.09
C ARG A 456 4.34 -20.31 -28.76
N THR A 457 4.06 -20.53 -30.05
CA THR A 457 4.82 -21.47 -30.91
C THR A 457 5.76 -20.71 -31.85
N ARG A 458 6.96 -21.23 -32.11
CA ARG A 458 7.97 -20.61 -32.99
C ARG A 458 7.48 -20.61 -34.46
N PRO A 459 7.67 -19.53 -35.24
CA PRO A 459 7.52 -19.61 -36.70
C PRO A 459 8.51 -20.64 -37.23
N VAL A 460 8.04 -21.57 -38.07
CA VAL A 460 8.91 -22.56 -38.74
C VAL A 460 9.94 -21.78 -39.54
N ALA A 461 11.23 -21.93 -39.20
CA ALA A 461 12.30 -21.37 -40.00
C ALA A 461 12.21 -21.99 -41.40
N ARG A 462 11.97 -21.16 -42.43
CA ARG A 462 12.20 -21.61 -43.80
C ARG A 462 13.70 -21.84 -43.92
N ASP A 463 14.08 -23.06 -44.26
CA ASP A 463 15.46 -23.45 -44.52
C ASP A 463 16.04 -22.54 -45.61
N SER A 464 16.83 -21.55 -45.21
CA SER A 464 17.69 -20.79 -46.12
C SER A 464 19.10 -20.83 -45.56
N GLU A 465 20.05 -21.35 -46.34
CA GLU A 465 21.41 -21.69 -45.93
C GLU A 465 22.34 -20.49 -45.63
N ASP A 466 21.85 -19.25 -45.68
CA ASP A 466 22.69 -18.07 -45.38
C ASP A 466 22.30 -17.38 -44.06
N PRO A 467 23.28 -17.10 -43.16
CA PRO A 467 23.03 -16.34 -41.95
C PRO A 467 22.73 -14.87 -42.31
N PRO A 468 21.57 -14.32 -41.89
CA PRO A 468 21.16 -12.98 -42.27
C PRO A 468 21.92 -11.90 -41.50
N GLN A 469 22.11 -10.74 -42.15
CA GLN A 469 22.82 -9.59 -41.61
C GLN A 469 22.13 -9.01 -40.35
N TYR A 470 22.90 -8.35 -39.48
CA TYR A 470 22.49 -7.89 -38.14
C TYR A 470 21.24 -7.00 -38.15
N GLU A 471 21.05 -6.16 -39.17
CA GLU A 471 19.88 -5.29 -39.32
C GLU A 471 18.58 -6.06 -39.63
N ASP A 472 18.67 -7.21 -40.32
CA ASP A 472 17.54 -8.11 -40.57
C ASP A 472 17.17 -8.98 -39.36
N ARG A 473 18.07 -9.12 -38.38
CA ARG A 473 17.78 -9.84 -37.12
C ARG A 473 17.03 -8.96 -36.14
N VAL A 474 17.41 -7.68 -36.02
CA VAL A 474 16.70 -6.71 -35.17
C VAL A 474 15.31 -6.40 -35.72
N ASN A 475 15.13 -6.33 -37.04
CA ASN A 475 13.79 -6.21 -37.64
C ASN A 475 12.97 -7.50 -37.50
N ARG A 476 13.57 -8.69 -37.51
CA ARG A 476 12.84 -9.95 -37.25
C ARG A 476 12.35 -10.13 -35.82
N TYR A 477 13.06 -9.59 -34.83
CA TYR A 477 12.57 -9.55 -33.44
C TYR A 477 11.52 -8.44 -33.22
N LYS A 478 11.47 -7.44 -34.12
CA LYS A 478 10.39 -6.42 -34.16
C LYS A 478 9.15 -6.90 -34.92
N THR A 479 9.26 -7.88 -35.81
CA THR A 479 8.11 -8.42 -36.55
C THR A 479 7.41 -9.51 -35.75
N VAL A 480 6.40 -9.02 -35.01
CA VAL A 480 5.12 -9.64 -34.64
C VAL A 480 5.16 -10.71 -33.55
N ASP A 481 5.17 -10.22 -32.31
CA ASP A 481 4.57 -10.94 -31.20
C ASP A 481 3.03 -10.86 -31.37
N PRO A 482 2.31 -11.98 -31.49
CA PRO A 482 0.87 -12.01 -31.74
C PRO A 482 0.07 -11.29 -30.65
N TYR A 483 0.60 -11.21 -29.42
CA TYR A 483 -0.08 -10.52 -28.33
C TYR A 483 -0.03 -9.00 -28.48
N ILE A 484 0.95 -8.44 -29.19
CA ILE A 484 0.93 -7.01 -29.58
C ILE A 484 -0.33 -6.76 -30.40
N SER A 485 -0.60 -7.59 -31.41
CA SER A 485 -1.78 -7.49 -32.26
C SER A 485 -3.08 -7.71 -31.49
N VAL A 486 -3.11 -8.65 -30.53
CA VAL A 486 -4.26 -8.87 -29.64
C VAL A 486 -4.56 -7.63 -28.78
N PHE A 487 -3.56 -7.05 -28.12
CA PHE A 487 -3.77 -5.86 -27.29
C PHE A 487 -4.06 -4.61 -28.15
N ASP A 488 -3.49 -4.50 -29.35
CA ASP A 488 -3.87 -3.47 -30.33
C ASP A 488 -5.35 -3.62 -30.74
N TRP A 489 -5.79 -4.85 -31.02
CA TRP A 489 -7.18 -5.17 -31.34
C TRP A 489 -8.12 -4.80 -30.18
N LEU A 490 -7.83 -5.26 -28.96
CA LEU A 490 -8.62 -4.94 -27.77
C LEU A 490 -8.72 -3.42 -27.54
N LYS A 491 -7.63 -2.67 -27.77
CA LYS A 491 -7.58 -1.22 -27.53
C LYS A 491 -8.27 -0.41 -28.63
N ARG A 492 -8.05 -0.75 -29.90
CA ARG A 492 -8.51 0.03 -31.05
C ARG A 492 -9.91 -0.37 -31.48
N ASP A 493 -10.16 -1.66 -31.65
CA ASP A 493 -11.43 -2.16 -32.20
C ASP A 493 -12.37 -2.56 -31.06
N GLY A 494 -11.84 -3.24 -30.02
CA GLY A 494 -12.58 -3.62 -28.81
C GLY A 494 -12.89 -2.45 -27.87
N MET A 495 -12.29 -1.27 -28.09
CA MET A 495 -12.44 -0.07 -27.26
C MET A 495 -12.18 -0.30 -25.76
N VAL A 496 -11.38 -1.32 -25.42
CA VAL A 496 -11.02 -1.66 -24.04
C VAL A 496 -10.10 -0.58 -23.48
N ARG A 497 -10.41 -0.13 -22.26
CA ARG A 497 -9.69 0.94 -21.54
C ARG A 497 -9.16 0.49 -20.21
N LYS A 498 -9.69 -0.60 -19.65
CA LYS A 498 -9.23 -1.18 -18.39
C LYS A 498 -9.28 -2.70 -18.44
N ILE A 499 -8.25 -3.35 -17.93
CA ILE A 499 -8.21 -4.80 -17.68
C ILE A 499 -7.92 -4.99 -16.19
N PHE A 500 -8.67 -5.83 -15.47
CA PHE A 500 -8.37 -6.10 -14.06
C PHE A 500 -7.27 -7.14 -13.92
N ALA A 501 -7.44 -8.31 -14.51
CA ALA A 501 -6.47 -9.41 -14.49
C ALA A 501 -5.95 -9.74 -15.89
N ILE A 502 -4.66 -10.04 -15.99
CA ILE A 502 -4.08 -10.70 -17.16
C ILE A 502 -3.50 -12.01 -16.65
N GLU A 503 -3.92 -13.12 -17.27
CA GLU A 503 -3.41 -14.46 -17.04
C GLU A 503 -2.61 -14.89 -18.28
N VAL A 504 -1.33 -15.22 -18.12
CA VAL A 504 -0.53 -15.76 -19.22
C VAL A 504 0.07 -17.10 -18.84
N ASP A 505 -0.24 -18.10 -19.65
CA ASP A 505 0.25 -19.46 -19.50
C ASP A 505 1.47 -19.72 -20.40
N ASP A 506 2.66 -19.45 -19.86
CA ASP A 506 3.96 -19.68 -20.52
C ASP A 506 4.58 -21.05 -20.18
N LEU A 507 3.91 -21.88 -19.38
CA LEU A 507 4.44 -23.19 -18.94
C LEU A 507 3.98 -24.34 -19.85
N GLY A 508 2.80 -24.23 -20.47
CA GLY A 508 2.22 -25.26 -21.33
C GLY A 508 1.88 -26.57 -20.59
N ASN A 509 1.13 -27.46 -21.25
CA ASN A 509 0.74 -28.76 -20.68
C ASN A 509 1.73 -29.91 -20.96
N GLU A 510 2.77 -29.69 -21.78
CA GLU A 510 3.79 -30.71 -22.12
C GLU A 510 5.21 -30.10 -22.24
N PRO A 511 6.10 -30.32 -21.25
CA PRO A 511 7.47 -29.81 -21.26
C PRO A 511 8.41 -30.43 -22.33
N LEU A 512 7.88 -31.26 -23.24
CA LEU A 512 8.66 -32.09 -24.17
C LEU A 512 8.58 -31.64 -25.65
N LYS A 513 7.84 -30.59 -25.99
CA LYS A 513 7.79 -30.04 -27.36
C LYS A 513 8.73 -28.83 -27.48
N SER A 514 9.91 -29.05 -28.06
CA SER A 514 11.00 -28.06 -28.26
C SER A 514 10.70 -26.90 -29.23
N THR A 515 9.43 -26.66 -29.54
CA THR A 515 8.96 -25.65 -30.51
C THR A 515 8.27 -24.46 -29.86
N LEU A 516 8.13 -24.44 -28.53
CA LEU A 516 7.45 -23.39 -27.76
C LEU A 516 8.47 -22.41 -27.16
N THR A 517 8.18 -21.11 -27.16
CA THR A 517 9.08 -20.06 -26.63
C THR A 517 8.33 -19.15 -25.66
N PRO A 518 8.82 -18.93 -24.42
CA PRO A 518 8.20 -18.00 -23.47
C PRO A 518 8.35 -16.55 -23.92
N HIS A 519 7.51 -15.64 -23.38
CA HIS A 519 7.54 -14.23 -23.77
C HIS A 519 8.73 -13.48 -23.18
N SER A 520 9.14 -12.41 -23.87
CA SER A 520 10.25 -11.54 -23.43
C SER A 520 9.75 -10.33 -22.62
N ASN A 521 10.59 -9.87 -21.67
CA ASN A 521 10.38 -8.61 -20.96
C ASN A 521 10.17 -7.41 -21.90
N PHE A 522 10.71 -7.44 -23.12
CA PHE A 522 10.55 -6.38 -24.12
C PHE A 522 9.14 -6.35 -24.73
N ALA A 523 8.62 -7.50 -25.16
CA ALA A 523 7.27 -7.61 -25.72
C ALA A 523 6.21 -7.13 -24.70
N ILE A 524 6.37 -7.51 -23.43
CA ILE A 524 5.48 -7.09 -22.34
C ILE A 524 5.52 -5.56 -22.13
N ARG A 525 6.72 -4.95 -22.17
CA ARG A 525 6.86 -3.49 -22.07
C ARG A 525 6.21 -2.78 -23.25
N ASP A 526 6.36 -3.31 -24.46
CA ASP A 526 5.84 -2.67 -25.67
C ASP A 526 4.30 -2.74 -25.75
N CYS A 527 3.70 -3.91 -25.45
CA CYS A 527 2.24 -4.12 -25.44
C CYS A 527 1.48 -3.20 -24.47
N LEU A 528 2.10 -2.83 -23.35
CA LEU A 528 1.39 -2.29 -22.17
C LEU A 528 1.79 -0.88 -21.77
N ARG A 529 2.80 -0.30 -22.42
CA ARG A 529 3.23 1.08 -22.16
C ARG A 529 2.16 2.11 -22.51
N ASN A 530 2.14 3.20 -21.73
CA ASN A 530 1.29 4.37 -21.98
C ASN A 530 1.66 5.12 -23.29
N ASN A 531 2.87 5.00 -23.82
CA ASN A 531 3.27 5.72 -25.04
C ASN A 531 3.50 4.76 -26.21
N PHE A 532 2.41 4.40 -26.87
CA PHE A 532 2.43 3.65 -28.13
C PHE A 532 3.19 4.46 -29.19
N LYS A 533 4.40 4.03 -29.53
CA LYS A 533 5.04 4.37 -30.81
C LYS A 533 5.10 3.08 -31.60
N SER A 534 4.06 2.80 -32.38
CA SER A 534 4.22 1.89 -33.51
C SER A 534 5.30 2.50 -34.40
N GLN A 535 6.48 1.89 -34.42
CA GLN A 535 7.53 2.21 -35.39
C GLN A 535 7.39 1.34 -36.65
N ALA A 536 6.16 0.90 -36.97
CA ALA A 536 5.86 0.11 -38.14
C ALA A 536 5.13 0.92 -39.23
N VAL A 537 5.47 2.20 -39.42
CA VAL A 537 5.28 2.91 -40.72
C VAL A 537 6.30 4.04 -40.82
N VAL A 538 7.58 3.73 -41.05
CA VAL A 538 8.52 4.70 -41.64
C VAL A 538 9.26 4.01 -42.78
N ALA A 539 8.49 3.59 -43.77
CA ALA A 539 8.95 3.56 -45.14
C ALA A 539 7.92 4.38 -45.93
N GLU A 540 8.37 5.54 -46.39
CA GLU A 540 7.77 6.33 -47.47
C GLU A 540 6.33 6.84 -47.29
N THR A 541 6.15 7.93 -46.51
CA THR A 541 5.43 9.12 -47.00
C THR A 541 5.55 10.29 -46.02
N ARG A 542 5.86 11.48 -46.53
CA ARG A 542 5.81 12.75 -45.80
C ARG A 542 4.36 13.09 -45.42
N SER A 543 3.91 12.71 -44.23
CA SER A 543 2.89 13.49 -43.52
C SER A 543 2.98 13.25 -42.01
N THR A 544 3.16 14.32 -41.25
CA THR A 544 3.10 14.34 -39.79
C THR A 544 1.64 14.31 -39.34
N GLN A 545 1.07 13.12 -39.13
CA GLN A 545 -0.18 12.99 -38.37
C GLN A 545 0.14 12.69 -36.90
N THR A 546 -0.25 13.61 -36.03
CA THR A 546 -0.17 13.48 -34.56
C THR A 546 -1.17 12.45 -34.04
N ILE A 547 -0.70 11.44 -33.31
CA ILE A 547 -1.53 10.42 -32.62
C ILE A 547 -2.41 11.12 -31.56
N PRO A 548 -3.75 10.91 -31.55
CA PRO A 548 -4.68 11.48 -30.58
C PRO A 548 -4.33 11.13 -29.12
N GLU A 549 -4.57 12.06 -28.20
CA GLU A 549 -4.22 11.93 -26.77
C GLU A 549 -4.91 10.73 -26.07
N ARG A 550 -6.09 10.32 -26.57
CA ARG A 550 -6.84 9.12 -26.12
C ARG A 550 -6.08 7.80 -26.29
N ASP A 551 -5.15 7.73 -27.25
CA ASP A 551 -4.41 6.50 -27.58
C ASP A 551 -3.09 6.39 -26.77
N ARG A 552 -2.75 7.43 -25.99
CA ARG A 552 -1.57 7.54 -25.09
C ARG A 552 -1.82 7.08 -23.65
N LYS A 553 -2.94 6.41 -23.37
CA LYS A 553 -3.27 5.90 -22.03
C LYS A 553 -3.34 4.38 -22.07
N GLY A 554 -2.57 3.71 -21.22
CA GLY A 554 -2.51 2.26 -21.09
C GLY A 554 -3.76 1.69 -20.41
N MET A 555 -3.92 0.38 -20.47
CA MET A 555 -5.14 -0.33 -20.05
C MET A 555 -5.25 -0.58 -18.53
N GLY A 556 -4.44 0.11 -17.71
CA GLY A 556 -4.66 0.24 -16.26
C GLY A 556 -4.87 -1.07 -15.49
N ILE A 557 -3.94 -2.01 -15.67
CA ILE A 557 -3.94 -3.38 -15.11
C ILE A 557 -3.75 -3.37 -13.58
N GLU A 558 -4.51 -4.20 -12.85
CA GLU A 558 -4.48 -4.27 -11.38
C GLU A 558 -3.96 -5.60 -10.82
N ILE A 559 -4.16 -6.70 -11.54
CA ILE A 559 -3.76 -8.06 -11.19
C ILE A 559 -3.00 -8.63 -12.38
N TRP A 560 -1.84 -9.20 -12.10
CA TRP A 560 -0.97 -9.78 -13.11
C TRP A 560 -0.64 -11.21 -12.66
N ASP A 561 -1.29 -12.19 -13.27
CA ASP A 561 -1.10 -13.60 -12.99
C ASP A 561 -0.29 -14.22 -14.14
N TRP A 562 1.02 -14.28 -13.91
CA TRP A 562 1.96 -14.75 -14.92
C TRP A 562 2.58 -16.04 -14.40
N ARG A 563 2.41 -17.12 -15.16
CA ARG A 563 2.85 -18.45 -14.73
C ARG A 563 4.37 -18.66 -14.83
N LYS A 564 5.09 -17.76 -15.49
CA LYS A 564 6.56 -17.72 -15.51
C LYS A 564 7.13 -17.00 -14.28
N LEU A 565 8.17 -17.54 -13.65
CA LEU A 565 8.70 -17.07 -12.36
C LEU A 565 9.72 -15.92 -12.44
N ASP A 566 9.99 -15.40 -13.64
CA ASP A 566 11.19 -14.62 -14.03
C ASP A 566 10.91 -13.20 -14.56
N ILE A 567 9.65 -12.75 -14.60
CA ILE A 567 9.32 -11.42 -15.09
C ILE A 567 9.95 -10.33 -14.22
N CYS A 568 10.67 -9.39 -14.85
CA CYS A 568 11.39 -8.34 -14.12
C CYS A 568 10.40 -7.41 -13.39
N SER A 569 10.66 -7.11 -12.11
CA SER A 569 9.82 -6.19 -11.33
C SER A 569 9.76 -4.78 -11.93
N ASP A 570 10.79 -4.35 -12.66
CA ASP A 570 10.78 -3.11 -13.45
C ASP A 570 9.84 -3.23 -14.67
N THR A 571 9.77 -4.39 -15.32
CA THR A 571 8.80 -4.67 -16.40
C THR A 571 7.37 -4.57 -15.87
N VAL A 572 7.07 -5.20 -14.73
CA VAL A 572 5.74 -5.13 -14.11
C VAL A 572 5.43 -3.70 -13.65
N ARG A 573 6.40 -3.01 -13.04
CA ARG A 573 6.23 -1.60 -12.59
C ARG A 573 6.02 -0.64 -13.77
N GLU A 574 6.68 -0.85 -14.90
CA GLU A 574 6.52 -0.02 -16.10
C GLU A 574 5.25 -0.33 -16.89
N ALA A 575 4.94 -1.61 -17.09
CA ALA A 575 3.77 -2.08 -17.84
C ALA A 575 2.46 -1.94 -17.04
N ALA A 576 2.53 -2.13 -15.72
CA ALA A 576 1.38 -2.17 -14.84
C ALA A 576 1.69 -1.50 -13.48
N PRO A 577 1.93 -0.17 -13.46
CA PRO A 577 2.34 0.59 -12.27
C PRO A 577 1.31 0.59 -11.12
N GLY A 578 0.09 0.08 -11.36
CA GLY A 578 -1.00 0.02 -10.39
C GLY A 578 -1.31 -1.38 -9.85
N VAL A 579 -0.46 -2.38 -10.13
CA VAL A 579 -0.67 -3.77 -9.68
C VAL A 579 -0.67 -3.85 -8.16
N ARG A 580 -1.66 -4.55 -7.60
CA ARG A 580 -1.74 -4.90 -6.18
C ARG A 580 -1.38 -6.38 -6.06
N ASN A 581 -0.37 -6.71 -5.26
CA ASN A 581 0.09 -8.08 -5.08
C ASN A 581 -1.09 -9.02 -4.77
N SER A 582 -1.44 -9.88 -5.71
CA SER A 582 -2.44 -10.92 -5.55
C SER A 582 -1.73 -12.26 -5.40
N ARG A 583 -1.45 -12.66 -4.16
CA ARG A 583 -1.37 -14.07 -3.81
C ARG A 583 -2.35 -14.29 -2.69
N ASP A 584 -3.60 -14.55 -3.05
CA ASP A 584 -4.55 -15.19 -2.14
C ASP A 584 -4.10 -16.65 -1.97
N GLU A 585 -4.13 -17.08 -0.72
CA GLU A 585 -3.22 -18.03 -0.08
C GLU A 585 -3.74 -19.49 -0.08
N ALA A 586 -4.60 -19.89 -1.02
CA ALA A 586 -5.41 -21.12 -0.83
C ALA A 586 -5.15 -22.33 -1.74
N ASP A 587 -4.71 -22.20 -3.01
CA ASP A 587 -4.91 -23.30 -3.98
C ASP A 587 -3.67 -23.99 -4.57
N CYS A 588 -2.49 -23.92 -3.94
CA CYS A 588 -1.31 -24.67 -4.39
C CYS A 588 -0.88 -25.78 -3.40
N LYS A 589 -1.77 -26.75 -3.17
CA LYS A 589 -1.42 -28.13 -2.78
C LYS A 589 -1.76 -28.98 -4.00
N GLU A 590 -0.81 -29.59 -4.71
CA GLU A 590 -0.23 -30.90 -4.41
C GLU A 590 0.73 -31.25 -5.59
N TYR A 591 1.72 -32.12 -5.38
CA TYR A 591 2.58 -32.74 -6.43
C TYR A 591 3.83 -32.00 -7.01
N ILE A 592 4.82 -31.64 -6.17
CA ILE A 592 6.28 -31.82 -6.47
C ILE A 592 7.07 -32.21 -5.18
N PRO A 593 6.61 -33.22 -4.42
CA PRO A 593 6.77 -33.22 -2.97
C PRO A 593 7.90 -34.17 -2.50
N ALA A 594 9.18 -33.76 -2.59
CA ALA A 594 10.21 -34.34 -1.71
C ALA A 594 11.52 -33.52 -1.59
N PHE A 595 12.01 -32.90 -2.67
CA PHE A 595 13.34 -32.26 -2.65
C PHE A 595 13.27 -30.74 -2.83
N GLU A 596 12.46 -30.23 -3.76
CA GLU A 596 12.19 -28.79 -3.93
C GLU A 596 11.46 -28.14 -2.73
N SER A 597 10.67 -28.95 -2.02
CA SER A 597 9.95 -28.57 -0.79
C SER A 597 10.88 -28.11 0.34
N LYS A 598 12.11 -28.63 0.43
CA LYS A 598 13.04 -28.26 1.51
C LYS A 598 13.75 -26.93 1.27
N LEU A 599 14.04 -26.56 0.01
CA LEU A 599 14.75 -25.31 -0.31
C LEU A 599 13.79 -24.12 -0.47
N ARG A 600 12.63 -24.29 -1.15
CA ARG A 600 11.64 -23.20 -1.28
C ARG A 600 10.97 -22.81 0.04
N LYS A 601 10.70 -23.76 0.95
CA LYS A 601 10.22 -23.42 2.31
C LYS A 601 11.29 -22.75 3.18
N ARG A 602 12.58 -23.01 2.94
CA ARG A 602 13.70 -22.37 3.66
C ARG A 602 13.98 -20.94 3.20
N ASN A 603 13.73 -20.59 1.94
CA ASN A 603 13.80 -19.21 1.45
C ASN A 603 12.51 -18.40 1.70
N ALA A 604 11.31 -19.02 1.67
CA ALA A 604 10.07 -18.39 2.12
C ALA A 604 10.03 -18.14 3.64
N ALA A 605 10.90 -18.80 4.42
CA ALA A 605 11.12 -18.51 5.84
C ALA A 605 12.12 -17.37 6.10
N LEU A 606 12.77 -16.84 5.07
CA LEU A 606 13.66 -15.67 5.14
C LEU A 606 13.15 -14.47 4.34
N GLU A 607 12.00 -14.59 3.68
CA GLU A 607 11.23 -13.44 3.19
C GLU A 607 10.80 -12.59 4.37
N VAL A 608 11.64 -11.64 4.74
CA VAL A 608 11.17 -10.46 5.44
C VAL A 608 10.38 -9.67 4.42
N GLU A 609 9.04 -9.74 4.48
CA GLU A 609 8.23 -8.60 4.07
C GLU A 609 8.63 -7.43 4.99
N VAL A 610 9.70 -6.73 4.60
CA VAL A 610 10.07 -5.47 5.22
C VAL A 610 9.12 -4.41 4.66
N PHE A 611 7.90 -4.35 5.19
CA PHE A 611 7.11 -3.12 5.16
C PHE A 611 7.69 -2.11 6.17
N LEU A 612 8.94 -1.72 6.00
CA LEU A 612 9.64 -0.68 6.77
C LEU A 612 10.93 -0.32 6.01
N GLU A 613 10.82 0.52 4.98
CA GLU A 613 12.01 1.29 4.61
C GLU A 613 12.39 2.21 5.77
N PRO A 614 13.68 2.23 6.19
CA PRO A 614 14.82 1.51 5.62
C PRO A 614 15.24 0.28 6.47
N SER A 615 15.37 -0.90 5.84
CA SER A 615 16.03 -2.09 6.43
C SER A 615 17.49 -2.25 5.95
N PRO A 616 18.36 -2.90 6.74
CA PRO A 616 19.74 -3.20 6.33
C PRO A 616 19.77 -4.19 5.16
N LYS A 617 20.69 -3.98 4.19
CA LYS A 617 20.92 -4.88 3.05
C LYS A 617 22.39 -5.34 2.97
N GLY A 618 22.63 -6.48 2.34
CA GLY A 618 23.97 -7.00 2.04
C GLY A 618 24.41 -6.59 0.63
N LYS A 619 25.46 -5.79 0.51
CA LYS A 619 25.98 -5.31 -0.78
C LYS A 619 27.10 -6.22 -1.28
N VAL A 620 26.94 -6.81 -2.46
CA VAL A 620 27.95 -7.70 -3.04
C VAL A 620 28.37 -7.21 -4.42
N ALA A 621 29.67 -7.01 -4.61
CA ALA A 621 30.25 -6.81 -5.93
C ALA A 621 30.66 -8.14 -6.54
N ILE A 622 30.25 -8.37 -7.79
CA ILE A 622 30.72 -9.48 -8.63
C ILE A 622 31.59 -8.87 -9.72
N ILE A 623 32.88 -9.21 -9.69
CA ILE A 623 33.86 -8.75 -10.67
C ILE A 623 34.14 -9.91 -11.61
N ASP A 624 33.59 -9.85 -12.83
CA ASP A 624 33.61 -10.96 -13.79
C ASP A 624 33.43 -10.46 -15.24
N ASP A 625 33.07 -11.33 -16.19
CA ASP A 625 32.87 -11.00 -17.62
C ASP A 625 31.59 -10.18 -17.93
N GLY A 626 30.87 -9.74 -16.90
CA GLY A 626 29.59 -9.02 -17.00
C GLY A 626 28.40 -9.93 -16.73
N VAL A 627 27.22 -9.57 -17.23
CA VAL A 627 25.99 -10.36 -17.06
C VAL A 627 25.09 -10.34 -18.29
N ILE A 628 24.23 -11.34 -18.44
CA ILE A 628 23.14 -11.36 -19.41
C ILE A 628 21.88 -10.90 -18.67
N LEU A 629 21.42 -9.67 -18.92
CA LEU A 629 20.23 -9.12 -18.24
C LEU A 629 18.93 -9.85 -18.58
N ALA A 630 18.94 -10.67 -19.63
CA ALA A 630 17.82 -11.51 -20.04
C ALA A 630 17.80 -12.87 -19.34
N ASP A 631 18.81 -13.19 -18.51
CA ASP A 631 18.85 -14.42 -17.71
C ASP A 631 18.08 -14.22 -16.40
N ASP A 632 17.21 -15.16 -16.10
CA ASP A 632 16.24 -15.09 -15.00
C ASP A 632 16.91 -15.03 -13.62
N GLY A 633 18.12 -15.58 -13.49
CA GLY A 633 18.91 -15.51 -12.26
C GLY A 633 19.58 -14.14 -12.03
N VAL A 634 19.58 -13.25 -13.03
CA VAL A 634 20.22 -11.92 -12.99
C VAL A 634 19.19 -10.84 -12.60
N GLN A 635 18.92 -10.73 -11.30
CA GLN A 635 18.00 -9.73 -10.74
C GLN A 635 18.66 -8.89 -9.63
N GLY A 636 18.05 -7.75 -9.26
CA GLY A 636 18.46 -6.93 -8.11
C GLY A 636 19.85 -6.27 -8.26
N ILE A 637 20.25 -5.95 -9.50
CA ILE A 637 21.45 -5.16 -9.79
C ILE A 637 21.18 -3.71 -9.42
N VAL A 638 21.93 -3.19 -8.45
CA VAL A 638 21.85 -1.79 -8.02
C VAL A 638 22.73 -0.91 -8.91
N ARG A 639 23.89 -1.44 -9.32
CA ARG A 639 24.81 -0.71 -10.18
C ARG A 639 25.69 -1.64 -10.99
N GLY A 640 25.98 -1.26 -12.22
CA GLY A 640 26.96 -1.93 -13.05
C GLY A 640 27.94 -0.94 -13.65
N SER A 641 29.18 -1.35 -13.85
CA SER A 641 30.21 -0.58 -14.53
C SER A 641 31.13 -1.53 -15.29
N SER A 642 31.63 -1.05 -16.43
CA SER A 642 32.52 -1.82 -17.28
C SER A 642 33.88 -1.16 -17.33
N PHE A 643 34.91 -1.98 -17.18
CA PHE A 643 36.33 -1.61 -17.24
C PHE A 643 37.01 -2.22 -18.47
N ASP A 644 36.18 -2.65 -19.42
CA ASP A 644 36.59 -3.07 -20.75
C ASP A 644 37.10 -1.87 -21.58
N PHE A 645 38.24 -2.02 -22.24
CA PHE A 645 38.80 -1.02 -23.15
C PHE A 645 37.91 -0.75 -24.36
N SER A 646 37.14 -1.75 -24.79
CA SER A 646 36.19 -1.58 -25.90
C SER A 646 34.88 -0.89 -25.47
N ARG A 647 34.80 -0.44 -24.20
CA ARG A 647 33.67 0.28 -23.60
C ARG A 647 32.34 -0.45 -23.75
N GLN A 648 32.36 -1.78 -23.81
CA GLN A 648 31.12 -2.56 -23.76
C GLN A 648 30.41 -2.28 -22.45
N PRO A 649 29.06 -2.28 -22.42
CA PRO A 649 28.34 -2.18 -21.18
C PRO A 649 28.67 -3.36 -20.26
N TYR A 650 28.38 -3.21 -18.97
CA TYR A 650 28.62 -4.27 -17.97
C TYR A 650 27.77 -5.54 -18.21
N PHE A 651 26.90 -5.51 -19.22
CA PHE A 651 26.07 -6.62 -19.67
C PHE A 651 26.31 -6.94 -21.15
N GLY A 652 26.06 -8.18 -21.56
CA GLY A 652 26.16 -8.59 -22.97
C GLY A 652 26.05 -10.11 -23.18
N GLU A 653 25.72 -10.54 -24.40
CA GLU A 653 25.44 -11.95 -24.75
C GLU A 653 26.64 -12.91 -24.54
N ARG A 654 27.86 -12.36 -24.43
CA ARG A 654 29.08 -13.13 -24.18
C ARG A 654 29.37 -13.34 -22.68
N SER A 655 28.64 -12.67 -21.80
CA SER A 655 28.88 -12.66 -20.34
C SER A 655 28.26 -13.84 -19.61
N ARG A 656 28.51 -15.07 -20.10
CA ARG A 656 27.90 -16.29 -19.54
C ARG A 656 28.46 -16.65 -18.17
N HIS A 657 29.75 -16.42 -17.92
CA HIS A 657 30.37 -16.85 -16.67
C HIS A 657 29.87 -16.01 -15.49
N GLY A 658 29.88 -14.68 -15.61
CA GLY A 658 29.38 -13.77 -14.58
C GLY A 658 27.87 -13.91 -14.34
N THR A 659 27.09 -14.23 -15.38
CA THR A 659 25.66 -14.61 -15.24
C THR A 659 25.50 -15.80 -14.30
N HIS A 660 26.24 -16.88 -14.54
CA HIS A 660 26.20 -18.05 -13.65
C HIS A 660 26.62 -17.71 -12.20
N MET A 661 27.60 -16.82 -12.01
CA MET A 661 28.04 -16.40 -10.68
C MET A 661 26.94 -15.63 -9.93
N VAL A 662 26.26 -14.72 -10.63
CA VAL A 662 25.10 -14.01 -10.07
C VAL A 662 24.02 -15.00 -9.65
N SER A 663 23.64 -15.92 -10.54
CA SER A 663 22.60 -16.91 -10.27
C SER A 663 22.98 -17.82 -9.10
N SER A 664 24.23 -18.30 -9.05
CA SER A 664 24.77 -19.10 -7.92
C SER A 664 24.66 -18.36 -6.59
N LEU A 665 25.06 -17.08 -6.56
CA LEU A 665 25.00 -16.27 -5.34
C LEU A 665 23.55 -16.10 -4.87
N ARG A 666 22.64 -15.88 -5.82
CA ARG A 666 21.21 -15.66 -5.56
C ARG A 666 20.51 -16.88 -5.00
N GLU A 667 20.91 -18.09 -5.37
CA GLU A 667 20.40 -19.32 -4.74
C GLU A 667 20.56 -19.31 -3.22
N VAL A 668 21.62 -18.67 -2.72
CA VAL A 668 21.94 -18.61 -1.29
C VAL A 668 21.47 -17.32 -0.63
N CYS A 669 21.60 -16.17 -1.32
CA CYS A 669 21.17 -14.87 -0.79
C CYS A 669 20.35 -14.08 -1.84
N PRO A 670 19.06 -14.41 -2.01
CA PRO A 670 18.18 -13.77 -2.99
C PRO A 670 18.00 -12.26 -2.78
N MET A 671 18.29 -11.73 -1.57
CA MET A 671 18.09 -10.32 -1.20
C MET A 671 19.34 -9.43 -1.32
N ALA A 672 20.48 -9.97 -1.78
CA ALA A 672 21.70 -9.18 -1.93
C ALA A 672 21.52 -7.99 -2.89
N GLU A 673 22.14 -6.85 -2.62
CA GLU A 673 22.28 -5.78 -3.60
C GLU A 673 23.51 -6.04 -4.45
N LEU A 674 23.34 -6.16 -5.78
CA LEU A 674 24.44 -6.56 -6.65
C LEU A 674 25.09 -5.37 -7.36
N TYR A 675 26.41 -5.38 -7.36
CA TYR A 675 27.30 -4.44 -8.02
C TYR A 675 28.12 -5.20 -9.07
N ILE A 676 27.86 -4.96 -10.35
CA ILE A 676 28.51 -5.72 -11.44
C ILE A 676 29.70 -4.94 -11.99
N GLY A 677 30.91 -5.45 -11.78
CA GLY A 677 32.14 -4.92 -12.36
C GLY A 677 32.58 -5.80 -13.53
N ARG A 678 32.28 -5.38 -14.77
CA ARG A 678 32.70 -6.12 -15.96
C ARG A 678 34.19 -5.88 -16.24
N LEU A 679 34.93 -6.96 -16.36
CA LEU A 679 36.33 -6.97 -16.77
C LEU A 679 36.47 -6.88 -18.28
N ASP A 680 37.64 -6.43 -18.70
CA ASP A 680 38.06 -6.42 -20.10
C ASP A 680 38.35 -7.86 -20.56
N ASP A 681 37.39 -8.47 -21.27
CA ASP A 681 37.46 -9.86 -21.74
C ASP A 681 38.08 -10.02 -23.13
N THR A 682 38.77 -8.99 -23.64
CA THR A 682 39.34 -8.99 -25.00
C THR A 682 40.64 -9.78 -25.14
N ARG A 683 41.30 -10.13 -24.02
CA ARG A 683 42.51 -10.98 -24.02
C ARG A 683 42.14 -12.47 -24.10
N SER A 684 42.74 -13.16 -25.05
CA SER A 684 42.60 -14.62 -25.23
C SER A 684 43.95 -15.35 -25.27
N THR A 685 44.98 -14.82 -24.60
CA THR A 685 46.29 -15.48 -24.46
C THR A 685 46.45 -16.15 -23.09
N ASP A 686 47.08 -17.33 -23.06
CA ASP A 686 47.49 -18.08 -21.86
C ASP A 686 46.39 -18.43 -20.83
N GLY A 687 45.14 -18.55 -21.28
CA GLY A 687 44.04 -19.04 -20.44
C GLY A 687 43.66 -18.11 -19.28
N GLN A 688 44.05 -16.84 -19.34
CA GLN A 688 43.50 -15.72 -18.59
C GLN A 688 42.65 -14.89 -19.55
N ARG A 689 41.35 -14.77 -19.26
CA ARG A 689 40.38 -14.10 -20.14
C ARG A 689 40.18 -12.62 -19.81
N PHE A 690 41.03 -12.01 -18.97
CA PHE A 690 40.84 -10.61 -18.58
C PHE A 690 42.18 -9.88 -18.37
N THR A 691 42.18 -8.54 -18.44
CA THR A 691 43.36 -7.74 -18.05
C THR A 691 43.41 -7.47 -16.55
N VAL A 692 44.59 -7.60 -15.94
CA VAL A 692 44.79 -7.27 -14.52
C VAL A 692 44.49 -5.80 -14.24
N LYS A 693 44.80 -4.90 -15.19
CA LYS A 693 44.42 -3.49 -15.11
C LYS A 693 42.91 -3.27 -14.97
N SER A 694 42.07 -3.95 -15.76
CA SER A 694 40.60 -3.85 -15.61
C SER A 694 40.13 -4.36 -14.24
N ALA A 695 40.79 -5.40 -13.71
CA ALA A 695 40.48 -5.95 -12.40
C ALA A 695 40.85 -4.99 -11.25
N ILE A 696 41.98 -4.27 -11.35
CA ILE A 696 42.35 -3.21 -10.40
C ILE A 696 41.28 -2.11 -10.40
N GLN A 697 40.88 -1.64 -11.58
CA GLN A 697 39.86 -0.59 -11.70
C GLN A 697 38.49 -1.03 -11.16
N ALA A 698 38.11 -2.29 -11.41
CA ALA A 698 36.88 -2.87 -10.86
C ALA A 698 36.93 -2.98 -9.33
N LEU A 699 38.08 -3.36 -8.76
CA LEU A 699 38.30 -3.42 -7.31
C LEU A 699 38.20 -2.03 -6.66
N GLU A 700 38.87 -1.04 -7.24
CA GLU A 700 38.80 0.35 -6.77
C GLU A 700 37.37 0.90 -6.85
N TRP A 701 36.65 0.59 -7.93
CA TRP A 701 35.25 0.95 -8.09
C TRP A 701 34.36 0.30 -7.04
N ALA A 702 34.48 -1.02 -6.83
CA ALA A 702 33.70 -1.74 -5.83
C ALA A 702 33.97 -1.20 -4.42
N THR A 703 35.24 -0.91 -4.13
CA THR A 703 35.67 -0.29 -2.87
C THR A 703 35.03 1.09 -2.67
N LYS A 704 35.03 1.93 -3.71
CA LYS A 704 34.38 3.25 -3.69
C LYS A 704 32.87 3.19 -3.39
N TRP A 705 32.20 2.10 -3.77
CA TRP A 705 30.77 1.89 -3.50
C TRP A 705 30.48 1.28 -2.12
N GLU A 706 31.52 1.09 -1.30
CA GLU A 706 31.40 0.59 0.08
C GLU A 706 30.56 -0.70 0.14
N VAL A 707 30.86 -1.63 -0.77
CA VAL A 707 30.22 -2.96 -0.77
C VAL A 707 30.69 -3.77 0.45
N ASP A 708 29.89 -4.70 0.93
CA ASP A 708 30.28 -5.57 2.05
C ASP A 708 31.22 -6.69 1.58
N ILE A 709 30.98 -7.22 0.37
CA ILE A 709 31.68 -8.38 -0.18
C ILE A 709 32.10 -8.10 -1.63
N ILE A 710 33.29 -8.56 -2.01
CA ILE A 710 33.75 -8.67 -3.40
C ILE A 710 33.99 -10.14 -3.74
N SER A 711 33.29 -10.65 -4.75
CA SER A 711 33.45 -12.00 -5.29
C SER A 711 34.27 -11.96 -6.59
N MET A 712 35.40 -12.67 -6.60
CA MET A 712 36.27 -12.84 -7.77
C MET A 712 36.37 -14.33 -8.12
N SER A 713 35.55 -14.76 -9.07
CA SER A 713 35.44 -16.16 -9.49
C SER A 713 36.51 -16.55 -10.54
N TRP A 714 37.73 -16.07 -10.34
CA TRP A 714 38.86 -16.27 -11.24
C TRP A 714 40.19 -16.08 -10.49
N SER A 715 41.29 -16.52 -11.12
CA SER A 715 42.65 -16.24 -10.64
C SER A 715 43.65 -16.14 -11.81
N PHE A 716 44.77 -15.45 -11.58
CA PHE A 716 45.86 -15.29 -12.55
C PHE A 716 47.23 -15.53 -11.89
N LYS A 717 48.25 -15.84 -12.69
CA LYS A 717 49.62 -16.08 -12.20
C LYS A 717 50.40 -14.77 -12.08
N LEU A 718 51.29 -14.69 -11.10
CA LEU A 718 52.28 -13.62 -11.01
C LEU A 718 53.50 -13.93 -11.88
N ASP A 719 53.31 -13.87 -13.18
CA ASP A 719 54.35 -14.01 -14.19
C ASP A 719 54.21 -12.94 -15.28
N ASN A 720 55.28 -12.75 -16.04
CA ASN A 720 55.34 -11.71 -17.07
C ASN A 720 54.37 -11.95 -18.26
N SER A 721 53.75 -13.14 -18.36
CA SER A 721 52.72 -13.44 -19.36
C SER A 721 51.33 -12.96 -18.92
N SER A 722 50.99 -13.14 -17.64
CA SER A 722 49.68 -12.78 -17.09
C SER A 722 49.60 -11.30 -16.66
N CYS A 723 50.66 -10.78 -16.06
CA CYS A 723 50.69 -9.41 -15.53
C CYS A 723 52.11 -8.82 -15.45
N THR A 724 52.21 -7.50 -15.45
CA THR A 724 53.50 -6.86 -15.11
C THR A 724 53.73 -6.90 -13.60
N ARG A 725 54.98 -6.78 -13.16
CA ARG A 725 55.32 -6.66 -11.73
C ARG A 725 54.61 -5.48 -11.06
N GLU A 726 54.43 -4.38 -11.80
CA GLU A 726 53.73 -3.18 -11.34
C GLU A 726 52.24 -3.44 -11.17
N GLU A 727 51.60 -4.12 -12.13
CA GLU A 727 50.19 -4.53 -12.04
C GLU A 727 49.97 -5.50 -10.88
N GLY A 728 50.86 -6.46 -10.67
CA GLY A 728 50.78 -7.38 -9.53
C GLY A 728 50.84 -6.65 -8.18
N LEU A 729 51.73 -5.65 -8.05
CA LEU A 729 51.82 -4.82 -6.85
C LEU A 729 50.59 -3.92 -6.67
N ALA A 730 50.12 -3.28 -7.74
CA ALA A 730 48.93 -2.43 -7.72
C ALA A 730 47.67 -3.23 -7.37
N PHE A 731 47.53 -4.45 -7.90
CA PHE A 731 46.46 -5.36 -7.55
C PHE A 731 46.47 -5.72 -6.06
N LYS A 732 47.65 -6.07 -5.51
CA LYS A 732 47.79 -6.32 -4.08
C LYS A 732 47.40 -5.08 -3.25
N ASN A 733 47.84 -3.89 -3.64
CA ASN A 733 47.49 -2.65 -2.95
C ASN A 733 45.98 -2.36 -3.00
N ALA A 734 45.30 -2.65 -4.11
CA ALA A 734 43.85 -2.50 -4.23
C ALA A 734 43.10 -3.46 -3.28
N ILE A 735 43.57 -4.72 -3.18
CA ILE A 735 43.05 -5.69 -2.21
C ILE A 735 43.28 -5.19 -0.77
N ASP A 736 44.50 -4.77 -0.42
CA ASP A 736 44.83 -4.29 0.92
C ASP A 736 44.00 -3.05 1.30
N ASN A 737 43.73 -2.16 0.34
CA ASN A 737 42.84 -1.00 0.55
C ASN A 737 41.38 -1.41 0.80
N ALA A 738 40.85 -2.36 0.01
CA ALA A 738 39.49 -2.89 0.24
C ALA A 738 39.37 -3.54 1.63
N VAL A 739 40.38 -4.32 2.04
CA VAL A 739 40.45 -4.95 3.37
C VAL A 739 40.50 -3.91 4.47
N ALA A 740 41.28 -2.83 4.30
CA ALA A 740 41.36 -1.73 5.27
C ALA A 740 40.01 -1.01 5.46
N GLN A 741 39.13 -1.04 4.46
CA GLN A 741 37.75 -0.53 4.54
C GLN A 741 36.74 -1.56 5.08
N GLY A 742 37.20 -2.74 5.49
CA GLY A 742 36.35 -3.79 6.07
C GLY A 742 35.60 -4.63 5.04
N ILE A 743 36.01 -4.61 3.77
CA ILE A 743 35.39 -5.39 2.69
C ILE A 743 35.93 -6.82 2.75
N ILE A 744 35.03 -7.81 2.63
CA ILE A 744 35.39 -9.23 2.60
C ILE A 744 35.59 -9.68 1.15
N LEU A 745 36.72 -10.29 0.83
CA LEU A 745 37.06 -10.69 -0.53
C LEU A 745 37.12 -12.21 -0.67
N PHE A 746 36.48 -12.74 -1.71
CA PHE A 746 36.51 -14.16 -2.08
C PHE A 746 37.26 -14.37 -3.39
N GLY A 747 38.01 -15.46 -3.47
CA GLY A 747 38.77 -15.85 -4.66
C GLY A 747 38.63 -17.34 -4.98
N ALA A 748 38.40 -17.67 -6.25
CA ALA A 748 38.29 -19.04 -6.72
C ALA A 748 39.64 -19.71 -6.96
N MET A 749 39.80 -20.93 -6.45
CA MET A 749 40.91 -21.80 -6.83
C MET A 749 40.89 -22.10 -8.34
N PRO A 750 42.06 -22.16 -9.00
CA PRO A 750 42.15 -22.50 -10.41
C PRO A 750 41.91 -24.01 -10.66
N ASP A 751 40.87 -24.32 -11.43
CA ASP A 751 40.49 -25.70 -11.79
C ASP A 751 41.34 -26.30 -12.93
N LYS A 752 42.67 -26.20 -12.86
CA LYS A 752 43.61 -26.55 -13.97
C LYS A 752 44.47 -27.80 -13.73
N GLY A 753 44.05 -28.71 -12.84
CA GLY A 753 44.76 -29.97 -12.54
C GLY A 753 45.68 -29.86 -11.32
N PRO A 754 46.32 -30.95 -10.86
CA PRO A 754 47.16 -30.93 -9.66
C PRO A 754 48.30 -29.92 -9.83
N ILE A 755 48.17 -28.78 -9.15
CA ILE A 755 49.11 -27.68 -9.27
C ILE A 755 50.31 -28.01 -8.39
N ALA A 756 51.40 -28.45 -9.02
CA ALA A 756 52.74 -28.46 -8.42
C ALA A 756 53.31 -27.04 -8.21
N GLU A 757 52.55 -25.99 -8.51
CA GLU A 757 52.95 -24.58 -8.40
C GLU A 757 52.56 -23.96 -7.04
N ASP A 758 53.40 -23.05 -6.55
CA ASP A 758 53.16 -22.30 -5.31
C ASP A 758 51.91 -21.42 -5.44
N ILE A 759 50.87 -21.73 -4.65
CA ILE A 759 49.61 -20.97 -4.59
C ILE A 759 49.82 -19.49 -4.23
N LYS A 760 50.90 -19.14 -3.52
CA LYS A 760 51.25 -17.75 -3.22
C LYS A 760 51.55 -16.93 -4.47
N ARG A 761 51.85 -17.57 -5.60
CA ARG A 761 52.07 -16.92 -6.90
C ARG A 761 50.81 -16.78 -7.74
N ARG A 762 49.62 -16.97 -7.15
CA ARG A 762 48.34 -16.79 -7.86
C ARG A 762 47.46 -15.77 -7.16
N TYR A 763 47.06 -14.71 -7.84
CA TYR A 763 46.17 -13.70 -7.29
C TYR A 763 44.74 -13.87 -7.83
N PRO A 764 43.70 -13.57 -7.03
CA PRO A 764 43.76 -13.06 -5.66
C PRO A 764 43.99 -14.15 -4.58
N VAL A 765 43.82 -15.44 -4.90
CA VAL A 765 43.76 -16.55 -3.92
C VAL A 765 45.01 -16.79 -3.07
N GLY A 766 46.18 -16.36 -3.53
CA GLY A 766 47.46 -16.45 -2.83
C GLY A 766 47.68 -15.37 -1.77
N LEU A 767 46.79 -14.37 -1.71
CA LEU A 767 46.82 -13.31 -0.70
C LEU A 767 46.08 -13.75 0.58
N ASP A 768 46.71 -13.55 1.75
CA ASP A 768 46.17 -14.03 3.03
C ASP A 768 44.80 -13.43 3.40
N ASN A 769 44.56 -12.18 3.00
CA ASN A 769 43.32 -11.46 3.26
C ASN A 769 42.16 -11.84 2.32
N VAL A 770 42.41 -12.70 1.32
CA VAL A 770 41.40 -13.20 0.40
C VAL A 770 40.95 -14.59 0.85
N ILE A 771 39.65 -14.77 1.04
CA ILE A 771 39.06 -16.06 1.38
C ILE A 771 39.04 -16.93 0.13
N ARG A 772 40.01 -17.85 0.08
CA ARG A 772 40.14 -18.86 -0.96
C ARG A 772 39.07 -19.93 -0.82
N ILE A 773 38.39 -20.23 -1.92
CA ILE A 773 37.32 -21.25 -1.99
C ILE A 773 37.66 -22.28 -3.08
N THR A 774 37.38 -23.54 -2.77
CA THR A 774 37.61 -24.68 -3.66
C THR A 774 36.32 -25.46 -3.88
N ALA A 775 36.10 -25.94 -5.10
CA ALA A 775 34.96 -26.79 -5.42
C ALA A 775 35.11 -28.21 -4.84
N ALA A 776 34.00 -28.69 -4.26
CA ALA A 776 33.83 -30.06 -3.82
C ALA A 776 32.62 -30.73 -4.49
N ALA A 777 32.69 -32.05 -4.57
CA ALA A 777 31.58 -32.92 -4.91
C ALA A 777 30.54 -32.98 -3.79
N LYS A 778 29.37 -33.55 -4.08
CA LYS A 778 28.30 -33.77 -3.08
C LYS A 778 28.75 -34.58 -1.87
N SER A 779 29.79 -35.42 -2.03
CA SER A 779 30.43 -36.18 -0.95
C SER A 779 31.25 -35.32 0.02
N GLY A 780 31.51 -34.05 -0.31
CA GLY A 780 32.44 -33.18 0.42
C GLY A 780 33.90 -33.41 0.07
N GLU A 781 34.19 -34.29 -0.89
CA GLU A 781 35.54 -34.49 -1.43
C GLU A 781 35.88 -33.42 -2.47
N ARG A 782 37.16 -33.03 -2.53
CA ARG A 782 37.63 -32.11 -3.56
C ARG A 782 37.50 -32.72 -4.96
N LEU A 783 37.29 -31.85 -5.94
CA LEU A 783 37.38 -32.26 -7.34
C LEU A 783 38.80 -32.70 -7.69
N LYS A 784 38.92 -33.70 -8.57
CA LYS A 784 40.20 -34.35 -8.94
C LYS A 784 41.27 -33.38 -9.44
N PHE A 785 40.85 -32.28 -10.07
CA PHE A 785 41.74 -31.24 -10.59
C PHE A 785 42.13 -30.16 -9.56
N ASN A 786 41.69 -30.27 -8.30
CA ASN A 786 41.96 -29.33 -7.20
C ASN A 786 42.71 -29.98 -6.02
N GLN A 787 43.44 -31.07 -6.26
CA GLN A 787 44.20 -31.77 -5.22
C GLN A 787 45.39 -30.92 -4.75
N THR A 788 45.44 -30.63 -3.44
CA THR A 788 46.61 -30.05 -2.75
C THR A 788 46.64 -30.47 -1.28
N ASP A 789 47.83 -30.57 -0.70
CA ASP A 789 48.04 -30.94 0.71
C ASP A 789 47.70 -29.80 1.70
N VAL A 790 47.44 -28.59 1.19
CA VAL A 790 47.06 -27.43 1.99
C VAL A 790 45.57 -27.53 2.31
N PRO A 791 45.15 -27.41 3.59
CA PRO A 791 43.73 -27.40 3.97
C PRO A 791 42.93 -26.26 3.32
N GLU A 792 41.73 -26.55 2.80
CA GLU A 792 40.90 -25.56 2.10
C GLU A 792 39.47 -25.47 2.64
N LEU A 793 38.81 -24.34 2.35
CA LEU A 793 37.37 -24.16 2.53
C LEU A 793 36.67 -24.65 1.28
N LEU A 794 35.83 -25.67 1.43
CA LEU A 794 35.16 -26.32 0.32
C LEU A 794 33.69 -25.92 0.28
N PHE A 795 33.22 -25.56 -0.91
CA PHE A 795 31.80 -25.35 -1.22
C PHE A 795 31.38 -26.27 -2.36
N PRO A 796 30.06 -26.56 -2.50
CA PRO A 796 29.56 -27.30 -3.64
C PRO A 796 30.01 -26.65 -4.96
N GLY A 797 30.59 -27.44 -5.84
CA GLY A 797 31.07 -26.95 -7.14
C GLY A 797 31.14 -28.04 -8.20
N ASP A 798 30.48 -29.17 -7.98
CA ASP A 798 30.36 -30.28 -8.93
C ASP A 798 28.91 -30.46 -9.36
N GLU A 799 28.66 -30.36 -10.67
CA GLU A 799 27.32 -30.44 -11.26
C GLU A 799 26.28 -29.57 -10.50
N VAL A 800 26.68 -28.34 -10.17
CA VAL A 800 25.78 -27.40 -9.51
C VAL A 800 24.74 -26.96 -10.53
N GLU A 801 23.48 -27.25 -10.23
CA GLU A 801 22.33 -26.88 -11.04
C GLU A 801 21.98 -25.41 -10.80
N ILE A 802 21.87 -24.65 -11.88
CA ILE A 802 21.57 -23.22 -11.86
C ILE A 802 20.47 -22.93 -12.88
N GLY A 803 19.45 -22.17 -12.47
CA GLY A 803 18.28 -21.82 -13.30
C GLY A 803 17.08 -22.75 -13.09
N SER A 804 15.87 -22.31 -13.51
CA SER A 804 14.60 -22.97 -13.17
C SER A 804 13.96 -23.82 -14.28
N GLU A 805 14.40 -23.74 -15.54
CA GLU A 805 13.73 -24.46 -16.66
C GLU A 805 14.66 -25.35 -17.50
N GLU A 806 15.94 -25.02 -17.64
CA GLU A 806 17.00 -25.95 -18.08
C GLU A 806 18.17 -25.82 -17.09
N SER A 807 18.24 -26.72 -16.10
CA SER A 807 19.31 -26.66 -15.10
C SER A 807 20.67 -26.88 -15.77
N VAL A 808 21.39 -25.77 -16.03
CA VAL A 808 22.75 -25.86 -16.54
C VAL A 808 23.62 -26.32 -15.39
N LYS A 809 24.06 -27.57 -15.47
CA LYS A 809 25.05 -28.12 -14.53
C LYS A 809 26.38 -27.48 -14.82
N ILE A 810 26.87 -26.70 -13.87
CA ILE A 810 28.19 -26.12 -13.94
C ILE A 810 29.08 -26.66 -12.85
N THR A 811 30.33 -26.92 -13.24
CA THR A 811 31.37 -27.46 -12.36
C THR A 811 32.53 -26.48 -12.32
N GLY A 812 32.99 -26.15 -11.12
CA GLY A 812 34.18 -25.33 -10.92
C GLY A 812 34.20 -24.57 -9.59
N SER A 813 35.40 -24.20 -9.16
CA SER A 813 35.64 -23.38 -7.98
C SER A 813 35.08 -21.96 -8.13
N SER A 814 34.85 -21.50 -9.35
CA SER A 814 34.10 -20.26 -9.63
C SER A 814 32.72 -20.27 -8.98
N VAL A 815 31.97 -21.35 -9.19
CA VAL A 815 30.60 -21.54 -8.69
C VAL A 815 30.59 -21.66 -7.18
N ALA A 816 31.51 -22.46 -6.65
CA ALA A 816 31.74 -22.62 -5.22
C ALA A 816 32.02 -21.27 -4.54
N THR A 817 32.80 -20.40 -5.19
CA THR A 817 33.13 -19.05 -4.72
C THR A 817 31.90 -18.14 -4.68
N ALA A 818 31.04 -18.20 -5.71
CA ALA A 818 29.81 -17.42 -5.75
C ALA A 818 28.81 -17.86 -4.66
N LEU A 819 28.67 -19.17 -4.43
CA LEU A 819 27.87 -19.73 -3.33
C LEU A 819 28.42 -19.28 -1.96
N ALA A 820 29.74 -19.28 -1.80
CA ALA A 820 30.40 -18.80 -0.59
C ALA A 820 30.16 -17.31 -0.35
N ALA A 821 30.24 -16.48 -1.39
CA ALA A 821 29.92 -15.06 -1.31
C ALA A 821 28.44 -14.83 -0.94
N GLY A 822 27.52 -15.62 -1.48
CA GLY A 822 26.10 -15.60 -1.10
C GLY A 822 25.88 -15.96 0.36
N PHE A 823 26.53 -17.02 0.85
CA PHE A 823 26.40 -17.40 2.26
C PHE A 823 26.98 -16.35 3.21
N ALA A 824 28.10 -15.73 2.85
CA ALA A 824 28.65 -14.61 3.61
C ALA A 824 27.71 -13.38 3.59
N ALA A 825 27.07 -13.09 2.45
CA ALA A 825 26.11 -11.99 2.34
C ALA A 825 24.90 -12.19 3.26
N LEU A 826 24.34 -13.41 3.27
CA LEU A 826 23.27 -13.80 4.18
C LEU A 826 23.72 -13.64 5.65
N THR A 827 24.93 -14.09 5.97
CA THR A 827 25.49 -14.00 7.32
C THR A 827 25.62 -12.54 7.78
N ILE A 828 26.18 -11.67 6.93
CA ILE A 828 26.31 -10.23 7.21
C ILE A 828 24.94 -9.58 7.38
N LEU A 829 23.95 -9.96 6.55
CA LEU A 829 22.59 -9.47 6.66
C LEU A 829 21.97 -9.83 8.03
N CYS A 830 22.08 -11.09 8.46
CA CYS A 830 21.61 -11.52 9.79
C CYS A 830 22.30 -10.73 10.92
N ILE A 831 23.62 -10.50 10.83
CA ILE A 831 24.36 -9.69 11.80
C ILE A 831 23.85 -8.25 11.83
N LYS A 832 23.59 -7.64 10.65
CA LYS A 832 23.07 -6.27 10.55
C LYS A 832 21.66 -6.17 11.14
N LEU A 833 20.80 -7.17 10.93
CA LEU A 833 19.45 -7.22 11.50
C LEU A 833 19.46 -7.30 13.03
N GLN A 834 20.34 -8.13 13.60
CA GLN A 834 20.54 -8.18 15.05
C GLN A 834 21.07 -6.85 15.59
N ALA A 835 22.09 -6.28 14.94
CA ALA A 835 22.69 -5.01 15.38
C ALA A 835 21.71 -3.83 15.28
N ALA A 836 20.71 -3.89 14.41
CA ALA A 836 19.65 -2.90 14.27
C ALA A 836 18.50 -3.09 15.30
N GLY A 837 18.58 -4.08 16.19
CA GLY A 837 17.54 -4.40 17.18
C GLY A 837 16.23 -4.88 16.54
N MET A 838 16.28 -5.34 15.29
CA MET A 838 15.08 -5.76 14.56
C MET A 838 14.60 -7.14 14.98
N LEU A 839 15.45 -7.93 15.65
CA LEU A 839 15.15 -9.30 16.11
C LEU A 839 14.66 -9.35 17.57
N ASP A 840 14.65 -8.21 18.29
CA ASP A 840 14.37 -8.16 19.75
C ASP A 840 12.97 -7.60 20.09
N ARG A 841 12.14 -7.29 19.09
CA ARG A 841 10.80 -6.70 19.28
C ARG A 841 9.79 -7.65 19.95
N SER A 842 9.97 -8.96 19.81
CA SER A 842 9.13 -9.98 20.45
C SER A 842 9.48 -10.22 21.94
N VAL A 843 10.66 -9.79 22.41
CA VAL A 843 11.16 -10.05 23.78
C VAL A 843 10.80 -8.92 24.77
N GLN A 844 10.45 -7.72 24.28
CA GLN A 844 9.98 -6.63 25.16
C GLN A 844 8.62 -6.91 25.84
N ALA A 845 7.86 -7.91 25.36
CA ALA A 845 6.63 -8.39 25.99
C ALA A 845 6.87 -9.45 27.09
N ALA A 846 8.05 -10.06 27.15
CA ALA A 846 8.39 -11.15 28.09
C ALA A 846 9.73 -10.81 28.78
N GLY A 847 9.71 -9.83 29.68
CA GLY A 847 10.90 -9.18 30.24
C GLY A 847 11.93 -10.08 30.93
N THR A 848 12.81 -10.77 30.16
CA THR A 848 13.92 -11.55 30.73
C THR A 848 15.10 -11.73 29.75
N ILE A 849 15.82 -10.66 29.38
CA ILE A 849 17.28 -10.76 29.04
C ILE A 849 17.97 -9.49 29.57
N PRO A 850 19.04 -9.60 30.40
CA PRO A 850 19.81 -8.45 30.86
C PRO A 850 20.49 -7.71 29.69
N ARG A 851 20.26 -6.40 29.59
CA ARG A 851 20.79 -5.47 28.57
C ARG A 851 22.32 -5.54 28.34
N ALA A 852 23.07 -6.02 29.33
CA ALA A 852 24.52 -6.24 29.24
C ALA A 852 24.92 -7.41 28.30
N ILE A 853 24.10 -8.46 28.21
CA ILE A 853 24.39 -9.66 27.37
C ILE A 853 24.17 -9.35 25.88
N GLU A 854 23.14 -8.55 25.57
CA GLU A 854 22.80 -8.11 24.22
C GLU A 854 23.88 -7.20 23.59
N THR A 855 24.54 -6.40 24.44
CA THR A 855 25.63 -5.50 24.05
C THR A 855 26.93 -6.28 23.77
N ASP A 856 27.19 -7.37 24.50
CA ASP A 856 28.34 -8.27 24.29
C ASP A 856 28.20 -9.09 22.99
N LEU A 857 27.03 -9.70 22.76
CA LEU A 857 26.75 -10.47 21.55
C LEU A 857 26.87 -9.60 20.28
N SER A 858 26.32 -8.39 20.31
CA SER A 858 26.42 -7.44 19.20
C SER A 858 27.86 -7.04 18.88
N THR A 859 28.71 -6.92 19.92
CA THR A 859 30.14 -6.60 19.77
C THR A 859 30.90 -7.78 19.18
N ARG A 860 30.64 -9.00 19.66
CA ARG A 860 31.20 -10.26 19.12
C ARG A 860 30.81 -10.48 17.65
N LEU A 861 29.53 -10.26 17.30
CA LEU A 861 29.03 -10.39 15.93
C LEU A 861 29.67 -9.37 14.98
N ARG A 862 29.94 -8.14 15.43
CA ARG A 862 30.67 -7.15 14.63
C ARG A 862 32.13 -7.56 14.41
N ALA A 863 32.80 -8.14 15.41
CA ALA A 863 34.17 -8.65 15.27
C ALA A 863 34.28 -9.81 14.26
N LEU A 864 33.18 -10.53 14.03
CA LEU A 864 33.09 -11.60 13.03
C LEU A 864 32.92 -11.11 11.58
N ARG A 865 32.64 -9.81 11.35
CA ARG A 865 32.60 -9.19 10.00
C ARG A 865 34.00 -8.84 9.47
N THR A 866 34.93 -9.77 9.63
CA THR A 866 36.31 -9.68 9.13
C THR A 866 36.62 -10.94 8.29
N PRO A 867 37.62 -10.94 7.41
CA PRO A 867 38.02 -12.14 6.69
C PRO A 867 38.31 -13.33 7.63
N GLY A 868 38.95 -13.08 8.77
CA GLY A 868 39.20 -14.10 9.80
C GLY A 868 37.92 -14.59 10.49
N GLY A 869 36.99 -13.69 10.78
CA GLY A 869 35.68 -14.01 11.35
C GLY A 869 34.84 -14.89 10.43
N ILE A 870 34.73 -14.54 9.15
CA ILE A 870 33.99 -15.33 8.16
C ILE A 870 34.62 -16.71 7.95
N ARG A 871 35.96 -16.82 7.90
CA ARG A 871 36.64 -18.13 7.86
C ARG A 871 36.29 -18.98 9.08
N THR A 872 36.17 -18.37 10.25
CA THR A 872 35.79 -19.07 11.50
C THR A 872 34.35 -19.56 11.42
N ILE A 873 33.43 -18.71 10.96
CA ILE A 873 32.01 -19.07 10.76
C ILE A 873 31.89 -20.26 9.81
N PHE A 874 32.58 -20.22 8.66
CA PHE A 874 32.52 -21.28 7.68
C PHE A 874 33.04 -22.62 8.22
N ARG A 875 34.11 -22.59 9.04
CA ARG A 875 34.62 -23.80 9.72
C ARG A 875 33.66 -24.32 10.78
N ASN A 876 32.99 -23.45 11.52
CA ASN A 876 32.03 -23.85 12.56
C ASN A 876 30.81 -24.58 11.99
N VAL A 877 30.44 -24.27 10.75
CA VAL A 877 29.33 -24.92 10.02
C VAL A 877 29.81 -26.03 9.07
N SER A 878 31.05 -26.48 9.21
CA SER A 878 31.62 -27.61 8.50
C SER A 878 31.65 -28.84 9.42
N PRO A 879 30.93 -29.94 9.13
CA PRO A 879 31.08 -31.16 9.91
C PRO A 879 32.51 -31.71 9.77
N LYS A 880 33.05 -32.28 10.86
CA LYS A 880 34.35 -32.96 10.82
C LYS A 880 34.24 -34.23 9.99
N LEU A 881 34.66 -34.17 8.73
CA LEU A 881 34.79 -35.35 7.88
C LEU A 881 35.96 -36.21 8.39
N VAL A 882 35.71 -37.51 8.56
CA VAL A 882 36.74 -38.47 9.01
C VAL A 882 37.88 -38.48 7.98
N ASN A 883 39.12 -38.21 8.42
CA ASN A 883 40.36 -38.23 7.63
C ASN A 883 40.58 -37.10 6.60
N SER A 884 39.82 -35.99 6.64
CA SER A 884 40.11 -34.81 5.81
C SER A 884 40.62 -33.63 6.64
N LYS A 885 41.63 -32.91 6.14
CA LYS A 885 42.07 -31.62 6.70
C LYS A 885 41.16 -30.46 6.26
N ASP A 886 40.24 -30.70 5.32
CA ASP A 886 39.39 -29.68 4.74
C ASP A 886 38.16 -29.37 5.55
N SER A 887 37.60 -28.19 5.28
CA SER A 887 36.36 -27.72 5.88
C SER A 887 35.31 -27.60 4.79
N PHE A 888 34.50 -28.65 4.61
CA PHE A 888 33.36 -28.62 3.71
C PHE A 888 32.18 -27.91 4.36
N VAL A 889 31.89 -26.71 3.88
CA VAL A 889 30.89 -25.82 4.46
C VAL A 889 29.51 -26.36 4.14
N GLN A 890 28.72 -26.58 5.20
CA GLN A 890 27.34 -27.03 5.09
C GLN A 890 26.41 -26.02 5.76
N PRO A 891 26.08 -24.90 5.09
CA PRO A 891 25.24 -23.83 5.64
C PRO A 891 23.94 -24.32 6.26
N HIS A 892 23.37 -25.40 5.70
CA HIS A 892 22.10 -25.96 6.14
C HIS A 892 22.13 -26.51 7.58
N THR A 893 23.29 -26.89 8.09
CA THR A 893 23.50 -27.39 9.47
C THR A 893 23.47 -26.29 10.52
N ALA A 894 23.54 -25.03 10.08
CA ALA A 894 23.48 -23.85 10.94
C ALA A 894 22.05 -23.32 11.14
N LEU A 895 21.06 -23.98 10.55
CA LEU A 895 19.64 -23.63 10.63
C LEU A 895 18.87 -24.76 11.33
N PRO A 896 17.77 -24.48 12.05
CA PRO A 896 16.99 -25.52 12.70
C PRO A 896 16.28 -26.40 11.68
N ASP A 897 16.05 -27.67 12.04
CA ASP A 897 15.43 -28.66 11.15
C ASP A 897 13.98 -28.30 10.77
N ASP A 898 13.26 -27.67 11.70
CA ASP A 898 11.90 -27.16 11.53
C ASP A 898 11.85 -25.64 11.76
N ILE A 899 11.53 -24.88 10.72
CA ILE A 899 11.27 -23.44 10.84
C ILE A 899 9.74 -23.24 10.85
N LYS A 900 9.20 -22.70 11.95
CA LYS A 900 7.77 -22.39 12.05
C LYS A 900 7.39 -21.32 11.01
N ALA A 901 6.19 -21.44 10.45
CA ALA A 901 5.66 -20.43 9.53
C ALA A 901 5.38 -19.10 10.27
N GLY A 902 5.41 -17.99 9.53
CA GLY A 902 5.14 -16.65 10.07
C GLY A 902 6.35 -15.99 10.76
N LEU A 903 6.25 -14.68 10.99
CA LEU A 903 7.35 -13.80 11.42
C LEU A 903 8.14 -14.32 12.64
N GLN A 904 7.45 -14.86 13.64
CA GLN A 904 8.08 -15.36 14.87
C GLN A 904 8.98 -16.58 14.64
N GLY A 905 8.56 -17.51 13.78
CA GLY A 905 9.41 -18.66 13.41
C GLY A 905 10.66 -18.26 12.62
N ARG A 906 10.54 -17.19 11.81
CA ARG A 906 11.66 -16.60 11.08
C ARG A 906 12.68 -15.94 12.01
N GLU A 907 12.20 -15.18 13.00
CA GLU A 907 13.06 -14.60 14.05
C GLU A 907 13.80 -15.68 14.86
N GLU A 908 13.10 -16.76 15.24
CA GLU A 908 13.70 -17.91 15.94
C GLU A 908 14.80 -18.58 15.10
N ALA A 909 14.59 -18.75 13.79
CA ALA A 909 15.57 -19.34 12.89
C ALA A 909 16.82 -18.46 12.72
N ILE A 910 16.66 -17.14 12.60
CA ILE A 910 17.79 -16.20 12.52
C ILE A 910 18.57 -16.19 13.85
N LYS A 911 17.88 -16.19 15.00
CA LYS A 911 18.55 -16.26 16.31
C LYS A 911 19.30 -17.59 16.50
N PHE A 912 18.71 -18.71 16.08
CA PHE A 912 19.37 -20.01 16.09
C PHE A 912 20.64 -20.00 15.22
N PHE A 913 20.55 -19.45 14.01
CA PHE A 913 21.69 -19.28 13.11
C PHE A 913 22.79 -18.43 13.74
N LEU A 914 22.45 -17.25 14.28
CA LEU A 914 23.41 -16.35 14.94
C LEU A 914 24.10 -17.01 16.14
N ASN A 915 23.37 -17.78 16.95
CA ASN A 915 23.94 -18.51 18.08
C ASN A 915 24.87 -19.66 17.66
N ARG A 916 24.66 -20.22 16.45
CA ARG A 916 25.45 -21.34 15.94
C ARG A 916 26.77 -20.91 15.31
N ILE A 917 26.82 -19.67 14.80
CA ILE A 917 28.00 -19.12 14.12
C ILE A 917 28.95 -18.34 15.07
N VAL A 918 28.46 -17.91 16.24
CA VAL A 918 29.20 -17.24 17.33
C VAL A 918 29.83 -18.26 18.28
#